data_AF-A0A1L8H971-F1
#
_entry.id   AF-A0A1L8H971-F1
#
_cell.length_a   1.000
_cell.length_b   1.000
_cell.length_c   1.000
_cell.angle_alpha   90.00
_cell.angle_beta   90.00
_cell.angle_gamma   90.00
#
_symmetry.space_group_name_H-M   'P 1'
#
loop_
_entity.id
_entity.type
_entity.pdbx_description
1 polymer ?
#
loop_
_entity_poly.entity_id
_entity_poly.type
_entity_poly.pdbx_seq_one_letter_code
_entity_poly.pdbx_strand_id
1 'polypeptide(L)'
;MSRKVSKKVNISSSLESEDLSLETTVPTDDISSSEEPNGSTKITRQLIERKELLHNLQLLKIELSQKNLMIDNLKGEYLTKIEELEEKLNDTLHQKHLLALRLDTQTKLQQEDARKHQELMKKEMETILLRLQQSEETNRQLRERAGDIRCSLRDLELTKETFEELSTLPEDQLSIPEYVAIRFYKVVQPLKDRSHDLTVKNEKLLEELKDYKKQLRSMTEHYEDERKCRSELEIRCQRLALQLADTKQLIQQGDYKLENYDKVKSERDAIEHELFELRKNFEILDVSYKAQFKDKNDLVQEVATLRQSVSLLQKDKEFLSRQNMELNVRCAHEQDRMERLQAQMEDAKKAREEMYEKYVASRDHYKTEYENKLRDELEQIRMKTNQEIEQLRGALKEMYERENRNLREARDNAIAEKERAVVAEKDAQAKYDQLLEQYRQLQLSTESKVSELFHQTKLKSFESERSHILQEEAVENLQKCQIECEKYQKKLEVLTKEFYSLQASTEKRVTELQAQNSEHRARLETYEKLEQELDEVIMQSAEMEDEVECERVLFSYGYGANVPTTAKRRLKQSVHLAKRLLQIERQNSLLIKEVEQQKAHAAQTLLELERANSLLSQVQQPYQYLIESVRQRDTQIDSLKDQISKLEQDVTFPGLV
;
A
#
# COMPACT_ATOMS: atom_id res chain seq x y z
N MET A 1 -49.71 -41.03 -27.16
CA MET A 1 -49.84 -40.05 -26.05
C MET A 1 -48.53 -39.30 -25.91
N SER A 2 -48.62 -37.98 -25.91
CA SER A 2 -47.59 -37.03 -26.34
C SER A 2 -46.37 -36.89 -25.41
N ARG A 3 -45.17 -37.03 -25.99
CA ARG A 3 -43.92 -36.51 -25.41
C ARG A 3 -43.77 -35.04 -25.80
N LYS A 4 -43.95 -34.12 -24.85
CA LYS A 4 -43.58 -32.71 -24.99
C LYS A 4 -42.08 -32.56 -24.72
N VAL A 5 -41.32 -32.18 -25.74
CA VAL A 5 -39.93 -31.72 -25.63
C VAL A 5 -39.97 -30.20 -25.48
N SER A 6 -39.60 -29.68 -24.31
CA SER A 6 -39.43 -28.26 -24.04
C SER A 6 -38.03 -27.81 -24.48
N LYS A 7 -37.96 -27.05 -25.58
CA LYS A 7 -36.77 -26.25 -25.93
C LYS A 7 -36.64 -25.09 -24.95
N LYS A 8 -35.54 -25.05 -24.20
CA LYS A 8 -35.06 -23.84 -23.51
C LYS A 8 -34.41 -22.94 -24.57
N VAL A 9 -34.93 -21.72 -24.71
CA VAL A 9 -34.30 -20.63 -25.46
C VAL A 9 -33.56 -19.78 -24.42
N ASN A 10 -32.23 -19.76 -24.49
CA ASN A 10 -31.40 -18.81 -23.76
C ASN A 10 -31.45 -17.48 -24.52
N ILE A 11 -31.96 -16.43 -23.87
CA ILE A 11 -31.83 -15.05 -24.33
C ILE A 11 -30.85 -14.39 -23.36
N SER A 12 -29.60 -14.24 -23.79
CA SER A 12 -28.62 -13.38 -23.13
C SER A 12 -28.52 -12.12 -23.98
N SER A 13 -29.15 -11.03 -23.53
CA SER A 13 -28.98 -9.69 -24.09
C SER A 13 -27.74 -9.04 -23.48
N SER A 14 -26.63 -9.10 -24.21
CA SER A 14 -25.47 -8.22 -23.99
C SER A 14 -25.75 -6.92 -24.73
N LEU A 15 -26.12 -5.86 -24.01
CA LEU A 15 -26.19 -4.50 -24.52
C LEU A 15 -24.93 -3.77 -24.03
N GLU A 16 -23.90 -3.78 -24.86
CA GLU A 16 -22.82 -2.80 -24.81
C GLU A 16 -23.35 -1.53 -25.49
N SER A 17 -23.62 -0.51 -24.70
CA SER A 17 -23.87 0.85 -25.15
C SER A 17 -22.53 1.59 -25.16
N GLU A 18 -21.92 1.72 -26.34
CA GLU A 18 -20.86 2.69 -26.56
C GLU A 18 -21.48 4.08 -26.71
N ASP A 19 -21.09 4.97 -25.80
CA ASP A 19 -21.44 6.39 -25.77
C ASP A 19 -20.85 7.12 -27.00
N LEU A 20 -21.71 7.52 -27.92
CA LEU A 20 -21.40 8.51 -28.96
C LEU A 20 -21.77 9.90 -28.44
N SER A 21 -20.78 10.57 -27.85
CA SER A 21 -20.79 11.98 -27.48
C SER A 21 -21.07 12.87 -28.71
N LEU A 22 -22.24 13.52 -28.71
CA LEU A 22 -22.63 14.57 -29.64
C LEU A 22 -21.88 15.87 -29.33
N GLU A 23 -20.76 16.09 -30.01
CA GLU A 23 -20.14 17.41 -30.09
C GLU A 23 -21.02 18.35 -30.92
N THR A 24 -21.40 19.44 -30.26
CA THR A 24 -22.17 20.55 -30.79
C THR A 24 -21.20 21.50 -31.50
N THR A 25 -21.13 21.44 -32.83
CA THR A 25 -20.48 22.51 -33.62
C THR A 25 -21.52 23.18 -34.50
N VAL A 26 -21.88 24.38 -34.04
CA VAL A 26 -22.65 25.42 -34.74
C VAL A 26 -22.00 25.74 -36.09
N PRO A 27 -22.71 25.66 -37.22
CA PRO A 27 -22.29 26.29 -38.46
C PRO A 27 -22.75 27.75 -38.44
N THR A 28 -21.79 28.65 -38.27
CA THR A 28 -21.90 30.10 -38.52
C THR A 28 -22.32 30.37 -39.97
N ASP A 29 -23.24 31.31 -40.10
CA ASP A 29 -23.64 31.96 -41.35
C ASP A 29 -22.41 32.48 -42.12
N ASP A 30 -22.35 32.18 -43.42
CA ASP A 30 -21.60 32.97 -44.38
C ASP A 30 -22.54 33.48 -45.47
N ILE A 31 -22.82 34.76 -45.33
CA ILE A 31 -23.59 35.63 -46.20
C ILE A 31 -22.70 35.92 -47.41
N SER A 32 -23.10 35.48 -48.61
CA SER A 32 -22.46 35.95 -49.84
C SER A 32 -23.52 36.19 -50.91
N SER A 33 -24.13 37.37 -50.83
CA SER A 33 -24.93 37.99 -51.89
C SER A 33 -24.08 39.05 -52.57
N SER A 34 -23.46 38.71 -53.69
CA SER A 34 -22.96 39.69 -54.66
C SER A 34 -24.07 39.95 -55.68
N GLU A 35 -24.71 41.10 -55.58
CA GLU A 35 -25.50 41.68 -56.67
C GLU A 35 -24.56 42.25 -57.73
N GLU A 36 -24.81 41.92 -59.00
CA GLU A 36 -24.61 42.85 -60.13
C GLU A 36 -25.69 42.59 -61.20
N PRO A 37 -26.04 43.61 -62.00
CA PRO A 37 -27.36 43.75 -62.58
C PRO A 37 -27.41 43.54 -64.11
N ASN A 38 -28.65 43.47 -64.60
CA ASN A 38 -29.09 43.66 -65.98
C ASN A 38 -28.82 42.54 -67.00
N GLY A 39 -29.92 42.04 -67.57
CA GLY A 39 -29.89 41.29 -68.83
C GLY A 39 -31.17 40.52 -69.05
N SER A 40 -32.11 41.12 -69.77
CA SER A 40 -33.30 40.51 -70.37
C SER A 40 -33.04 39.06 -70.81
N THR A 41 -33.45 38.08 -70.01
CA THR A 41 -33.34 36.67 -70.35
C THR A 41 -34.73 36.05 -70.31
N LYS A 42 -35.16 35.64 -71.51
CA LYS A 42 -36.39 34.90 -71.75
C LYS A 42 -36.50 33.77 -70.71
N ILE A 43 -37.64 33.70 -70.02
CA ILE A 43 -37.98 32.62 -69.11
C ILE A 43 -38.01 31.33 -69.94
N THR A 44 -36.92 30.57 -69.94
CA THR A 44 -36.87 29.25 -70.53
C THR A 44 -37.53 28.26 -69.58
N ARG A 45 -38.30 27.32 -70.13
CA ARG A 45 -39.04 26.27 -69.41
C ARG A 45 -38.23 25.58 -68.30
N GLN A 46 -36.92 25.40 -68.51
CA GLN A 46 -35.98 24.80 -67.55
C GLN A 46 -35.82 25.60 -66.24
N LEU A 47 -35.96 26.93 -66.27
CA LEU A 47 -35.84 27.79 -65.09
C LEU A 47 -37.10 27.73 -64.22
N ILE A 48 -38.26 27.56 -64.85
CA ILE A 48 -39.54 27.30 -64.16
C ILE A 48 -39.50 25.91 -63.54
N GLU A 49 -39.10 24.88 -64.29
CA GLU A 49 -38.96 23.50 -63.80
C GLU A 49 -37.97 23.43 -62.61
N ARG A 50 -36.86 24.18 -62.64
CA ARG A 50 -35.93 24.26 -61.51
C ARG A 50 -36.54 24.92 -60.27
N LYS A 51 -37.34 26.00 -60.44
CA LYS A 51 -38.04 26.65 -59.33
C LYS A 51 -39.16 25.78 -58.76
N GLU A 52 -39.89 25.06 -59.61
CA GLU A 52 -40.90 24.07 -59.20
C GLU A 52 -40.27 22.91 -58.41
N LEU A 53 -39.15 22.38 -58.88
CA LEU A 53 -38.40 21.34 -58.16
C LEU A 53 -37.89 21.84 -56.81
N LEU A 54 -37.38 23.08 -56.73
CA LEU A 54 -36.95 23.68 -55.45
C LEU A 54 -38.12 23.89 -54.49
N HIS A 55 -39.28 24.32 -54.99
CA HIS A 55 -40.48 24.46 -54.18
C HIS A 55 -40.98 23.10 -53.67
N ASN A 56 -41.01 22.07 -54.53
CA ASN A 56 -41.35 20.70 -54.15
C ASN A 56 -40.37 20.14 -53.11
N LEU A 57 -39.09 20.46 -53.23
CA LEU A 57 -38.07 20.05 -52.25
C LEU A 57 -38.27 20.77 -50.90
N GLN A 58 -38.67 22.04 -50.90
CA GLN A 58 -39.05 22.75 -49.69
C GLN A 58 -40.31 22.15 -49.04
N LEU A 59 -41.34 21.82 -49.84
CA LEU A 59 -42.54 21.14 -49.34
C LEU A 59 -42.19 19.79 -48.71
N LEU A 60 -41.37 18.98 -49.36
CA LEU A 60 -40.89 17.70 -48.81
C LEU A 60 -40.07 17.87 -47.53
N LYS A 61 -39.26 18.94 -47.42
CA LYS A 61 -38.55 19.26 -46.17
C LYS A 61 -39.50 19.62 -45.02
N ILE A 62 -40.57 20.37 -45.32
CA ILE A 62 -41.61 20.72 -44.34
C ILE A 62 -42.41 19.48 -43.95
N GLU A 63 -42.78 18.63 -44.90
CA GLU A 63 -43.46 17.36 -44.61
C GLU A 63 -42.58 16.46 -43.75
N LEU A 64 -41.29 16.36 -44.06
CA LEU A 64 -40.34 15.57 -43.28
C LEU A 64 -40.14 16.13 -41.86
N SER A 65 -40.08 17.45 -41.69
CA SER A 65 -40.00 18.06 -40.36
C SER A 65 -41.30 17.86 -39.56
N GLN A 66 -42.47 17.92 -40.20
CA GLN A 66 -43.76 17.61 -39.57
C GLN A 66 -43.85 16.14 -39.16
N LYS A 67 -43.38 15.20 -40.01
CA LYS A 67 -43.33 13.78 -39.67
C LYS A 67 -42.34 13.51 -38.54
N ASN A 68 -41.19 14.17 -38.51
CA ASN A 68 -40.25 14.07 -37.40
C ASN A 68 -40.85 14.59 -36.10
N LEU A 69 -41.51 15.76 -36.12
CA LEU A 69 -42.22 16.29 -34.96
C LEU A 69 -43.30 15.33 -34.45
N MET A 70 -44.05 14.70 -35.36
CA MET A 70 -45.04 13.68 -34.99
C MET A 70 -44.39 12.45 -34.33
N ILE A 71 -43.25 12.00 -34.86
CA ILE A 71 -42.50 10.88 -34.27
C ILE A 71 -41.99 11.25 -32.88
N ASP A 72 -41.47 12.46 -32.68
CA ASP A 72 -40.94 12.89 -31.40
C ASP A 72 -42.05 13.10 -30.36
N ASN A 73 -43.22 13.61 -30.78
CA ASN A 73 -44.41 13.65 -29.92
C ASN A 73 -44.84 12.24 -29.49
N LEU A 74 -44.91 11.29 -30.43
CA LEU A 74 -45.23 9.89 -30.11
C LEU A 74 -44.20 9.26 -29.17
N LYS A 75 -42.90 9.54 -29.37
CA LYS A 75 -41.86 9.08 -28.43
C LYS A 75 -42.07 9.67 -27.03
N GLY A 76 -42.42 10.95 -26.92
CA GLY A 76 -42.75 11.58 -25.64
C GLY A 76 -43.96 10.94 -24.96
N GLU A 77 -45.02 10.65 -25.71
CA GLU A 77 -46.20 9.92 -25.20
C GLU A 77 -45.86 8.51 -24.73
N TYR A 78 -45.01 7.78 -25.47
CA TYR A 78 -44.58 6.45 -25.04
C TYR A 78 -43.63 6.50 -23.84
N LEU A 79 -42.75 7.50 -23.74
CA LEU A 79 -41.87 7.69 -22.59
C LEU A 79 -42.66 7.99 -21.32
N THR A 80 -43.59 8.96 -21.38
CA THR A 80 -44.51 9.24 -20.26
C THR A 80 -45.33 8.00 -19.90
N LYS A 81 -45.74 7.20 -20.89
CA LYS A 81 -46.46 5.95 -20.62
C LYS A 81 -45.59 4.90 -19.92
N ILE A 82 -44.31 4.81 -20.28
CA ILE A 82 -43.35 3.94 -19.61
C ILE A 82 -43.15 4.38 -18.17
N GLU A 83 -42.95 5.67 -17.92
CA GLU A 83 -42.81 6.24 -16.56
C GLU A 83 -44.04 5.94 -15.69
N GLU A 84 -45.25 6.14 -16.21
CA GLU A 84 -46.50 5.78 -15.50
C GLU A 84 -46.60 4.28 -15.16
N LEU A 85 -46.12 3.42 -16.06
CA LEU A 85 -46.14 1.97 -15.86
C LEU A 85 -45.07 1.54 -14.85
N GLU A 86 -43.92 2.18 -14.85
CA GLU A 86 -42.84 1.97 -13.88
C GLU A 86 -43.28 2.42 -12.48
N GLU A 87 -43.95 3.57 -12.35
CA GLU A 87 -44.50 4.04 -11.07
C GLU A 87 -45.55 3.05 -10.53
N LYS A 88 -46.48 2.59 -11.37
CA LYS A 88 -47.46 1.55 -11.00
C LYS A 88 -46.80 0.23 -10.63
N LEU A 89 -45.73 -0.15 -11.32
CA LEU A 89 -44.96 -1.35 -10.98
C LEU A 89 -44.32 -1.20 -9.60
N ASN A 90 -43.72 -0.03 -9.31
CA ASN A 90 -43.11 0.24 -8.02
C ASN A 90 -44.14 0.25 -6.87
N ASP A 91 -45.32 0.84 -7.09
CA ASP A 91 -46.41 0.83 -6.12
C ASP A 91 -46.92 -0.59 -5.83
N THR A 92 -47.12 -1.40 -6.88
CA THR A 92 -47.57 -2.79 -6.71
C THR A 92 -46.50 -3.64 -6.02
N LEU A 93 -45.22 -3.40 -6.31
CA LEU A 93 -44.11 -4.03 -5.60
C LEU A 93 -44.08 -3.61 -4.12
N HIS A 94 -44.28 -2.33 -3.80
CA HIS A 94 -44.33 -1.87 -2.42
C HIS A 94 -45.49 -2.50 -1.65
N GLN A 95 -46.69 -2.53 -2.24
CA GLN A 95 -47.86 -3.20 -1.65
C GLN A 95 -47.62 -4.69 -1.43
N LYS A 96 -46.98 -5.38 -2.38
CA LYS A 96 -46.59 -6.79 -2.24
C LYS A 96 -45.62 -7.00 -1.06
N HIS A 97 -44.62 -6.14 -0.91
CA HIS A 97 -43.68 -6.22 0.22
C HIS A 97 -44.38 -5.99 1.56
N LEU A 98 -45.28 -5.01 1.64
CA LEU A 98 -46.06 -4.72 2.84
C LEU A 98 -46.94 -5.93 3.24
N LEU A 99 -47.61 -6.54 2.26
CA LEU A 99 -48.43 -7.73 2.48
C LEU A 99 -47.57 -8.93 2.90
N ALA A 100 -46.40 -9.11 2.30
CA ALA A 100 -45.47 -10.17 2.69
C ALA A 100 -44.99 -10.00 4.14
N LEU A 101 -44.64 -8.78 4.56
CA LEU A 101 -44.27 -8.47 5.94
C LEU A 101 -45.43 -8.69 6.93
N ARG A 102 -46.66 -8.29 6.56
CA ARG A 102 -47.85 -8.57 7.37
C ARG A 102 -48.12 -10.07 7.51
N LEU A 103 -47.96 -10.83 6.43
CA LEU A 103 -48.13 -12.28 6.47
C LEU A 103 -47.05 -12.94 7.35
N ASP A 104 -45.79 -12.52 7.21
CA ASP A 104 -44.67 -13.08 7.97
C ASP A 104 -44.76 -12.74 9.48
N THR A 105 -45.22 -11.54 9.82
CA THR A 105 -45.50 -11.18 11.22
C THR A 105 -46.67 -11.96 11.79
N GLN A 106 -47.73 -12.18 11.00
CA GLN A 106 -48.89 -12.97 11.42
C GLN A 106 -48.54 -14.45 11.61
N THR A 107 -47.74 -15.05 10.72
CA THR A 107 -47.31 -16.45 10.85
C THR A 107 -46.38 -16.64 12.04
N LYS A 108 -45.46 -15.69 12.31
CA LYS A 108 -44.62 -15.71 13.51
C LYS A 108 -45.44 -15.66 14.79
N LEU A 109 -46.43 -14.78 14.85
CA LEU A 109 -47.31 -14.67 16.02
C LEU A 109 -48.13 -15.95 16.23
N GLN A 110 -48.69 -16.53 15.16
CA GLN A 110 -49.38 -17.82 15.23
C GLN A 110 -48.48 -18.97 15.68
N GLN A 111 -47.22 -18.99 15.24
CA GLN A 111 -46.24 -19.99 15.68
C GLN A 111 -45.88 -19.83 17.16
N GLU A 112 -45.71 -18.60 17.64
CA GLU A 112 -45.46 -18.32 19.06
C GLU A 112 -46.64 -18.72 19.94
N ASP A 113 -47.87 -18.40 19.53
CA ASP A 113 -49.07 -18.77 20.28
C ASP A 113 -49.29 -20.29 20.29
N ALA A 114 -49.05 -20.97 19.17
CA ALA A 114 -49.07 -22.43 19.12
C ALA A 114 -48.03 -23.06 20.05
N ARG A 115 -46.81 -22.49 20.13
CA ARG A 115 -45.77 -22.93 21.08
C ARG A 115 -46.20 -22.73 22.53
N LYS A 116 -46.73 -21.56 22.87
CA LYS A 116 -47.26 -21.28 24.22
C LYS A 116 -48.38 -22.24 24.61
N HIS A 117 -49.32 -22.52 23.70
CA HIS A 117 -50.36 -23.51 23.94
C HIS A 117 -49.81 -24.92 24.12
N GLN A 118 -48.83 -25.35 23.32
CA GLN A 118 -48.16 -26.64 23.51
C GLN A 118 -47.43 -26.74 24.86
N GLU A 119 -46.75 -25.67 25.29
CA GLU A 119 -46.07 -25.63 26.59
C GLU A 119 -47.05 -25.68 27.76
N LEU A 120 -48.20 -24.98 27.67
CA LEU A 120 -49.26 -25.06 28.67
C LEU A 120 -49.85 -26.48 28.73
N MET A 121 -50.18 -27.08 27.59
CA MET A 121 -50.69 -28.46 27.53
C MET A 121 -49.68 -29.46 28.08
N LYS A 122 -48.38 -29.26 27.87
CA LYS A 122 -47.33 -30.09 28.47
C LYS A 122 -47.30 -29.96 29.99
N LYS A 123 -47.34 -28.74 30.53
CA LYS A 123 -47.39 -28.51 31.98
C LYS A 123 -48.65 -29.08 32.62
N GLU A 124 -49.81 -28.94 31.95
CA GLU A 124 -51.06 -29.55 32.40
C GLU A 124 -50.99 -31.09 32.37
N MET A 125 -50.42 -31.67 31.32
CA MET A 125 -50.20 -33.12 31.24
C MET A 125 -49.24 -33.60 32.34
N GLU A 126 -48.14 -32.89 32.58
CA GLU A 126 -47.17 -33.22 33.64
C GLU A 126 -47.80 -33.17 35.03
N THR A 127 -48.63 -32.15 35.31
CA THR A 127 -49.35 -32.05 36.60
C THR A 127 -50.40 -33.16 36.76
N ILE A 128 -51.11 -33.53 35.69
CA ILE A 128 -52.05 -34.65 35.71
C ILE A 128 -51.31 -35.98 35.93
N LEU A 129 -50.18 -36.20 35.25
CA LEU A 129 -49.36 -37.41 35.40
C LEU A 129 -48.81 -37.53 36.83
N LEU A 130 -48.32 -36.43 37.41
CA LEU A 130 -47.83 -36.43 38.78
C LEU A 130 -48.96 -36.77 39.77
N ARG A 131 -50.16 -36.21 39.57
CA ARG A 131 -51.34 -36.52 40.38
C ARG A 131 -51.78 -37.98 40.21
N LEU A 132 -51.71 -38.52 39.00
CA LEU A 132 -52.01 -39.92 38.72
C LEU A 132 -51.04 -40.84 39.46
N GLN A 133 -49.73 -40.58 39.36
CA GLN A 133 -48.70 -41.33 40.08
C GLN A 133 -48.92 -41.33 41.59
N GLN A 134 -49.18 -40.15 42.19
CA GLN A 134 -49.51 -40.06 43.62
C GLN A 134 -50.77 -40.86 43.98
N SER A 135 -51.79 -40.84 43.11
CA SER A 135 -53.04 -41.59 43.31
C SER A 135 -52.84 -43.11 43.15
N GLU A 136 -51.93 -43.54 42.29
CA GLU A 136 -51.56 -44.94 42.09
C GLU A 136 -50.72 -45.46 43.26
N GLU A 137 -49.75 -44.67 43.73
CA GLU A 137 -48.94 -44.99 44.91
C GLU A 137 -49.81 -45.11 46.17
N THR A 138 -50.71 -44.16 46.40
CA THR A 138 -51.66 -44.23 47.53
C THR A 138 -52.60 -45.43 47.40
N ASN A 139 -53.13 -45.73 46.21
CA ASN A 139 -53.93 -46.93 46.00
C ASN A 139 -53.13 -48.22 46.27
N ARG A 140 -51.87 -48.27 45.85
CA ARG A 140 -50.99 -49.42 46.11
C ARG A 140 -50.77 -49.62 47.60
N GLN A 141 -50.45 -48.56 48.33
CA GLN A 141 -50.30 -48.61 49.79
C GLN A 141 -51.60 -49.02 50.50
N LEU A 142 -52.75 -48.53 50.04
CA LEU A 142 -54.05 -48.94 50.59
C LEU A 142 -54.36 -50.41 50.31
N ARG A 143 -54.01 -50.92 49.12
CA ARG A 143 -54.16 -52.35 48.77
C ARG A 143 -53.24 -53.25 49.59
N GLU A 144 -52.01 -52.82 49.83
CA GLU A 144 -51.05 -53.52 50.70
C GLU A 144 -51.59 -53.57 52.13
N ARG A 145 -51.98 -52.42 52.71
CA ARG A 145 -52.61 -52.35 54.05
C ARG A 145 -53.89 -53.19 54.15
N ALA A 146 -54.75 -53.19 53.13
CA ALA A 146 -55.94 -54.03 53.09
C ALA A 146 -55.61 -55.52 52.90
N GLY A 147 -54.48 -55.84 52.26
CA GLY A 147 -53.90 -57.19 52.20
C GLY A 147 -53.44 -57.65 53.58
N ASP A 148 -52.68 -56.81 54.28
CA ASP A 148 -52.17 -57.08 55.62
C ASP A 148 -53.31 -57.32 56.63
N ILE A 149 -54.36 -56.47 56.59
CA ILE A 149 -55.57 -56.68 57.41
C ILE A 149 -56.25 -58.01 57.06
N ARG A 150 -56.42 -58.34 55.78
CA ARG A 150 -57.03 -59.63 55.37
C ARG A 150 -56.21 -60.84 55.81
N CYS A 151 -54.88 -60.75 55.79
CA CYS A 151 -54.01 -61.81 56.29
C CYS A 151 -54.12 -61.95 57.81
N SER A 152 -54.16 -60.83 58.55
CA SER A 152 -54.32 -60.83 60.01
C SER A 152 -55.67 -61.38 60.51
N LEU A 153 -56.69 -61.43 59.64
CA LEU A 153 -58.02 -61.97 59.95
C LEU A 153 -58.21 -63.45 59.58
N ARG A 154 -57.16 -64.18 59.16
CA ARG A 154 -57.29 -65.61 58.81
C ARG A 154 -57.32 -66.53 60.02
N ASP A 155 -56.57 -66.20 61.08
CA ASP A 155 -56.43 -67.03 62.28
C ASP A 155 -57.09 -66.33 63.48
N LEU A 156 -58.43 -66.44 63.56
CA LEU A 156 -59.27 -65.78 64.58
C LEU A 156 -59.71 -66.71 65.72
N GLU A 157 -59.10 -67.88 65.84
CA GLU A 157 -59.45 -68.86 66.88
C GLU A 157 -58.91 -68.43 68.24
N LEU A 158 -59.82 -68.07 69.15
CA LEU A 158 -59.50 -67.71 70.53
C LEU A 158 -59.79 -68.88 71.47
N THR A 159 -58.94 -69.04 72.47
CA THR A 159 -59.21 -69.88 73.64
C THR A 159 -60.15 -69.15 74.60
N LYS A 160 -60.84 -69.89 75.49
CA LYS A 160 -61.81 -69.28 76.43
C LYS A 160 -61.14 -68.22 77.32
N GLU A 161 -59.91 -68.48 77.74
CA GLU A 161 -59.11 -67.62 78.61
C GLU A 161 -58.74 -66.29 77.93
N THR A 162 -58.29 -66.33 76.67
CA THR A 162 -57.90 -65.12 75.92
C THR A 162 -59.10 -64.28 75.49
N PHE A 163 -60.26 -64.91 75.27
CA PHE A 163 -61.51 -64.19 75.06
C PHE A 163 -61.95 -63.40 76.30
N GLU A 164 -61.85 -63.99 77.49
CA GLU A 164 -62.23 -63.32 78.74
C GLU A 164 -61.34 -62.09 78.99
N GLU A 165 -60.03 -62.23 78.82
CA GLU A 165 -59.06 -61.12 78.93
C GLU A 165 -59.36 -59.98 77.95
N LEU A 166 -59.50 -60.28 76.65
CA LEU A 166 -59.73 -59.28 75.61
C LEU A 166 -61.13 -58.64 75.67
N SER A 167 -62.12 -59.34 76.24
CA SER A 167 -63.49 -58.82 76.38
C SER A 167 -63.66 -57.74 77.45
N THR A 168 -62.67 -57.58 78.33
CA THR A 168 -62.67 -56.54 79.38
C THR A 168 -62.16 -55.19 78.90
N LEU A 169 -61.52 -55.13 77.73
CA LEU A 169 -60.97 -53.90 77.15
C LEU A 169 -62.04 -53.15 76.31
N PRO A 170 -62.04 -51.80 76.32
CA PRO A 170 -62.96 -50.99 75.51
C PRO A 170 -62.64 -51.05 74.01
N GLU A 171 -63.68 -50.89 73.15
CA GLU A 171 -63.60 -51.07 71.69
C GLU A 171 -62.56 -50.17 70.99
N ASP A 172 -62.22 -49.02 71.58
CA ASP A 172 -61.25 -48.07 71.02
C ASP A 172 -59.78 -48.48 71.22
N GLN A 173 -59.51 -49.48 72.08
CA GLN A 173 -58.15 -49.96 72.39
C GLN A 173 -57.84 -51.33 71.77
N LEU A 174 -58.84 -51.97 71.15
CA LEU A 174 -58.69 -53.28 70.52
C LEU A 174 -58.14 -53.13 69.10
N SER A 175 -57.20 -54.00 68.72
CA SER A 175 -56.78 -54.08 67.32
C SER A 175 -57.93 -54.65 66.46
N ILE A 176 -58.01 -54.28 65.17
CA ILE A 176 -59.06 -54.78 64.26
C ILE A 176 -59.16 -56.33 64.27
N PRO A 177 -58.05 -57.09 64.29
CA PRO A 177 -58.10 -58.55 64.44
C PRO A 177 -58.67 -59.02 65.78
N GLU A 178 -58.29 -58.39 66.90
CA GLU A 178 -58.80 -58.72 68.24
C GLU A 178 -60.29 -58.44 68.36
N TYR A 179 -60.76 -57.30 67.85
CA TYR A 179 -62.18 -56.95 67.84
C TYR A 179 -63.00 -57.98 67.04
N VAL A 180 -62.51 -58.36 65.86
CA VAL A 180 -63.19 -59.34 65.00
C VAL A 180 -63.13 -60.74 65.63
N ALA A 181 -62.02 -61.12 66.27
CA ALA A 181 -61.87 -62.41 66.96
C ALA A 181 -62.84 -62.55 68.14
N ILE A 182 -63.03 -61.49 68.96
CA ILE A 182 -64.02 -61.46 70.05
C ILE A 182 -65.44 -61.64 69.50
N ARG A 183 -65.80 -60.92 68.43
CA ARG A 183 -67.12 -61.03 67.79
C ARG A 183 -67.33 -62.42 67.17
N PHE A 184 -66.31 -62.95 66.51
CA PHE A 184 -66.31 -64.29 65.94
C PHE A 184 -66.51 -65.36 67.02
N TYR A 185 -65.76 -65.28 68.12
CA TYR A 185 -65.90 -66.20 69.25
C TYR A 185 -67.30 -66.17 69.87
N LYS A 186 -67.88 -64.97 70.11
CA LYS A 186 -69.25 -64.81 70.66
C LYS A 186 -70.33 -65.48 69.81
N VAL A 187 -70.17 -65.49 68.49
CA VAL A 187 -71.18 -66.05 67.56
C VAL A 187 -70.94 -67.53 67.31
N VAL A 188 -69.68 -67.93 67.14
CA VAL A 188 -69.32 -69.29 66.70
C VAL A 188 -69.33 -70.29 67.84
N GLN A 189 -68.91 -69.90 69.05
CA GLN A 189 -68.88 -70.81 70.20
C GLN A 189 -70.24 -71.40 70.57
N PRO A 190 -71.35 -70.62 70.71
CA PRO A 190 -72.65 -71.20 71.02
C PRO A 190 -73.19 -72.10 69.89
N LEU A 191 -72.82 -71.82 68.64
CA LEU A 191 -73.18 -72.67 67.51
C LEU A 191 -72.38 -73.99 67.50
N LYS A 192 -71.09 -73.94 67.83
CA LYS A 192 -70.24 -75.13 68.02
C LYS A 192 -70.77 -76.00 69.16
N ASP A 193 -71.10 -75.39 70.30
CA ASP A 193 -71.68 -76.10 71.45
C ASP A 193 -73.05 -76.70 71.09
N ARG A 194 -73.91 -75.97 70.38
CA ARG A 194 -75.21 -76.49 69.91
C ARG A 194 -75.06 -77.61 68.87
N SER A 195 -74.08 -77.52 67.98
CA SER A 195 -73.79 -78.57 67.00
C SER A 195 -73.33 -79.85 67.72
N HIS A 196 -72.45 -79.72 68.71
CA HIS A 196 -72.00 -80.83 69.54
C HIS A 196 -73.16 -81.48 70.33
N ASP A 197 -74.03 -80.66 70.93
CA ASP A 197 -75.22 -81.15 71.62
C ASP A 197 -76.18 -81.92 70.68
N LEU A 198 -76.37 -81.43 69.45
CA LEU A 198 -77.21 -82.07 68.45
C LEU A 198 -76.59 -83.37 67.95
N THR A 199 -75.26 -83.44 67.76
CA THR A 199 -74.59 -84.69 67.38
C THR A 199 -74.74 -85.75 68.46
N VAL A 200 -74.51 -85.39 69.73
CA VAL A 200 -74.68 -86.32 70.87
C VAL A 200 -76.13 -86.78 71.01
N LYS A 201 -77.12 -85.90 70.77
CA LYS A 201 -78.54 -86.28 70.77
C LYS A 201 -78.90 -87.21 69.61
N ASN A 202 -78.37 -86.97 68.42
CA ASN A 202 -78.60 -87.84 67.26
C ASN A 202 -78.03 -89.24 67.49
N GLU A 203 -76.83 -89.35 68.07
CA GLU A 203 -76.23 -90.64 68.41
C GLU A 203 -77.10 -91.44 69.38
N LYS A 204 -77.60 -90.80 70.45
CA LYS A 204 -78.52 -91.43 71.42
C LYS A 204 -79.82 -91.88 70.77
N LEU A 205 -80.45 -91.03 69.95
CA LEU A 205 -81.68 -91.40 69.24
C LEU A 205 -81.47 -92.53 68.23
N LEU A 206 -80.31 -92.59 67.56
CA LEU A 206 -79.96 -93.68 66.66
C LEU A 206 -79.77 -95.01 67.40
N GLU A 207 -79.21 -94.97 68.61
CA GLU A 207 -79.11 -96.15 69.48
C GLU A 207 -80.50 -96.63 69.93
N GLU A 208 -81.35 -95.73 70.43
CA GLU A 208 -82.74 -96.04 70.82
C GLU A 208 -83.53 -96.66 69.65
N LEU A 209 -83.42 -96.08 68.44
CA LEU A 209 -84.12 -96.57 67.24
C LEU A 209 -83.60 -97.96 66.81
N LYS A 210 -82.31 -98.25 67.02
CA LYS A 210 -81.76 -99.60 66.79
C LYS A 210 -82.34 -100.61 67.77
N ASP A 211 -82.51 -100.23 69.04
CA ASP A 211 -83.05 -101.13 70.05
C ASP A 211 -84.55 -101.37 69.86
N TYR A 212 -85.34 -100.35 69.50
CA TYR A 212 -86.74 -100.54 69.11
C TYR A 212 -86.90 -101.45 67.88
N LYS A 213 -86.02 -101.31 66.88
CA LYS A 213 -86.03 -102.21 65.71
C LYS A 213 -85.73 -103.67 66.08
N LYS A 214 -84.84 -103.90 67.05
CA LYS A 214 -84.56 -105.27 67.55
C LYS A 214 -85.77 -105.84 68.29
N GLN A 215 -86.38 -105.06 69.18
CA GLN A 215 -87.58 -105.49 69.92
C GLN A 215 -88.76 -105.79 69.00
N LEU A 216 -88.97 -104.98 67.96
CA LEU A 216 -90.05 -105.21 67.00
C LEU A 216 -89.86 -106.54 66.25
N ARG A 217 -88.63 -106.85 65.83
CA ARG A 217 -88.30 -108.11 65.12
C ARG A 217 -88.58 -109.34 65.98
N SER A 218 -88.15 -109.33 67.25
CA SER A 218 -88.43 -110.46 68.15
C SER A 218 -89.93 -110.65 68.41
N MET A 219 -90.69 -109.56 68.55
CA MET A 219 -92.14 -109.65 68.75
C MET A 219 -92.88 -110.17 67.51
N THR A 220 -92.44 -109.79 66.31
CA THR A 220 -93.02 -110.33 65.06
C THR A 220 -92.73 -111.81 64.88
N GLU A 221 -91.51 -112.27 65.19
CA GLU A 221 -91.14 -113.69 65.13
C GLU A 221 -91.99 -114.52 66.11
N HIS A 222 -92.15 -114.07 67.36
CA HIS A 222 -92.99 -114.75 68.35
C HIS A 222 -94.48 -114.80 67.95
N TYR A 223 -95.01 -113.72 67.37
CA TYR A 223 -96.41 -113.69 66.89
C TYR A 223 -96.65 -114.67 65.74
N GLU A 224 -95.73 -114.76 64.79
CA GLU A 224 -95.84 -115.70 63.67
C GLU A 224 -95.83 -117.16 64.13
N ASP A 225 -95.01 -117.48 65.13
CA ASP A 225 -94.93 -118.83 65.69
C ASP A 225 -96.18 -119.21 66.50
N GLU A 226 -96.72 -118.32 67.34
CA GLU A 226 -98.01 -118.56 68.02
C GLU A 226 -99.16 -118.78 67.03
N ARG A 227 -99.19 -118.00 65.95
CA ARG A 227 -100.24 -118.11 64.93
C ARG A 227 -100.22 -119.50 64.27
N LYS A 228 -99.03 -120.02 63.95
CA LYS A 228 -98.88 -121.38 63.41
C LYS A 228 -99.40 -122.43 64.40
N CYS A 229 -98.96 -122.38 65.66
CA CYS A 229 -99.40 -123.34 66.68
C CYS A 229 -100.92 -123.34 66.94
N ARG A 230 -101.58 -122.17 66.94
CA ARG A 230 -103.05 -122.10 67.10
C ARG A 230 -103.80 -122.75 65.95
N SER A 231 -103.36 -122.52 64.71
CA SER A 231 -104.00 -123.10 63.53
C SER A 231 -103.95 -124.64 63.53
N GLU A 232 -102.83 -125.21 63.98
CA GLU A 232 -102.67 -126.66 64.10
C GLU A 232 -103.57 -127.28 65.17
N LEU A 233 -103.78 -126.57 66.29
CA LEU A 233 -104.66 -127.02 67.38
C LEU A 233 -106.15 -126.97 67.01
N GLU A 234 -106.59 -125.93 66.29
CA GLU A 234 -107.99 -125.79 65.85
C GLU A 234 -108.43 -126.94 64.92
N ILE A 235 -107.57 -127.31 63.96
CA ILE A 235 -107.81 -128.43 63.05
C ILE A 235 -107.98 -129.74 63.82
N ARG A 236 -107.22 -129.92 64.91
CA ARG A 236 -107.28 -131.11 65.75
C ARG A 236 -108.57 -131.19 66.58
N CYS A 237 -109.04 -130.07 67.12
CA CYS A 237 -110.28 -130.02 67.91
C CYS A 237 -111.55 -130.28 67.08
N GLN A 238 -111.62 -129.73 65.86
CA GLN A 238 -112.77 -129.95 64.96
C GLN A 238 -112.93 -131.43 64.58
N ARG A 239 -111.82 -132.13 64.38
CA ARG A 239 -111.82 -133.56 64.02
C ARG A 239 -112.37 -134.44 65.16
N LEU A 240 -112.08 -134.10 66.42
CA LEU A 240 -112.55 -134.84 67.59
C LEU A 240 -114.04 -134.57 67.91
N ALA A 241 -114.56 -133.39 67.57
CA ALA A 241 -115.96 -133.02 67.82
C ALA A 241 -116.96 -133.81 66.95
N LEU A 242 -116.64 -134.02 65.67
CA LEU A 242 -117.50 -134.75 64.73
C LEU A 242 -117.70 -136.22 65.12
N GLN A 243 -116.62 -136.89 65.54
CA GLN A 243 -116.66 -138.31 65.95
C GLN A 243 -117.52 -138.56 67.21
N LEU A 244 -117.68 -137.54 68.05
CA LEU A 244 -118.45 -137.60 69.29
C LEU A 244 -119.95 -137.33 69.07
N ALA A 245 -120.32 -136.68 67.96
CA ALA A 245 -121.72 -136.43 67.59
C ALA A 245 -122.37 -137.67 66.96
N ASP A 246 -121.67 -138.33 66.04
CA ASP A 246 -122.18 -139.48 65.29
C ASP A 246 -122.50 -140.68 66.22
N THR A 247 -121.69 -140.86 67.26
CA THR A 247 -121.86 -141.96 68.23
C THR A 247 -123.00 -141.72 69.22
N LYS A 248 -123.43 -140.47 69.42
CA LYS A 248 -124.56 -140.12 70.32
C LYS A 248 -125.92 -140.21 69.64
N GLN A 249 -126.00 -139.94 68.33
CA GLN A 249 -127.26 -139.90 67.59
C GLN A 249 -127.81 -141.30 67.28
N LEU A 250 -126.95 -142.30 67.14
CA LEU A 250 -127.34 -143.69 66.84
C LEU A 250 -127.99 -144.45 68.02
N ILE A 251 -127.84 -143.96 69.26
CA ILE A 251 -128.27 -144.69 70.46
C ILE A 251 -129.70 -144.32 70.91
N GLN A 252 -130.27 -143.20 70.44
CA GLN A 252 -131.46 -142.63 71.10
C GLN A 252 -132.84 -142.92 70.49
N GLN A 253 -133.00 -143.37 69.24
CA GLN A 253 -134.35 -143.44 68.65
C GLN A 253 -134.56 -144.67 67.75
N GLY A 254 -135.13 -145.72 68.34
CA GLY A 254 -135.54 -146.95 67.66
C GLY A 254 -137.05 -147.05 67.47
N ASP A 255 -137.63 -146.21 66.61
CA ASP A 255 -139.00 -146.35 66.08
C ASP A 255 -138.99 -146.18 64.55
N TYR A 256 -138.46 -147.18 63.86
CA TYR A 256 -137.88 -147.03 62.52
C TYR A 256 -138.85 -147.23 61.33
N LYS A 257 -140.17 -147.40 61.51
CA LYS A 257 -141.05 -147.79 60.37
C LYS A 257 -142.32 -146.98 60.13
N LEU A 258 -142.92 -146.28 61.10
CA LEU A 258 -144.17 -145.53 60.88
C LEU A 258 -143.98 -144.01 60.85
N GLU A 259 -143.08 -143.44 61.66
CA GLU A 259 -142.59 -142.07 61.41
C GLU A 259 -141.68 -142.01 60.18
N ASN A 260 -141.04 -143.12 59.80
CA ASN A 260 -140.06 -143.13 58.71
C ASN A 260 -140.69 -142.77 57.37
N TYR A 261 -141.99 -142.99 57.11
CA TYR A 261 -142.57 -142.57 55.83
C TYR A 261 -142.81 -141.06 55.76
N ASP A 262 -143.43 -140.46 56.79
CA ASP A 262 -143.72 -139.03 56.82
C ASP A 262 -142.47 -138.19 57.14
N LYS A 263 -141.55 -138.70 57.96
CA LYS A 263 -140.19 -138.16 58.13
C LYS A 263 -139.39 -138.29 56.84
N VAL A 264 -139.29 -139.45 56.20
CA VAL A 264 -138.56 -139.56 54.91
C VAL A 264 -139.19 -138.70 53.83
N LYS A 265 -140.52 -138.50 53.83
CA LYS A 265 -141.16 -137.60 52.86
C LYS A 265 -140.88 -136.13 53.13
N SER A 266 -140.96 -135.68 54.38
CA SER A 266 -140.65 -134.30 54.78
C SER A 266 -139.15 -134.00 54.73
N GLU A 267 -138.30 -134.96 55.10
CA GLU A 267 -136.85 -134.93 54.89
C GLU A 267 -136.53 -134.92 53.40
N ARG A 268 -137.21 -135.71 52.56
CA ARG A 268 -137.06 -135.63 51.11
C ARG A 268 -137.47 -134.25 50.60
N ASP A 269 -138.61 -133.70 51.00
CA ASP A 269 -139.03 -132.36 50.57
C ASP A 269 -138.10 -131.25 51.07
N ALA A 270 -137.59 -131.35 52.30
CA ALA A 270 -136.61 -130.43 52.86
C ALA A 270 -135.27 -130.54 52.14
N ILE A 271 -134.79 -131.76 51.88
CA ILE A 271 -133.57 -132.02 51.11
C ILE A 271 -133.76 -131.58 49.66
N GLU A 272 -134.94 -131.75 49.05
CA GLU A 272 -135.24 -131.24 47.71
C GLU A 272 -135.20 -129.70 47.68
N HIS A 273 -135.72 -129.04 48.72
CA HIS A 273 -135.65 -127.59 48.85
C HIS A 273 -134.23 -127.08 49.13
N GLU A 274 -133.49 -127.75 50.02
CA GLU A 274 -132.07 -127.47 50.25
C GLU A 274 -131.24 -127.72 49.00
N LEU A 275 -131.50 -128.81 48.26
CA LEU A 275 -130.86 -129.08 46.97
C LEU A 275 -131.23 -128.01 45.94
N PHE A 276 -132.45 -127.49 45.96
CA PHE A 276 -132.85 -126.39 45.08
C PHE A 276 -132.11 -125.09 45.45
N GLU A 277 -132.07 -124.70 46.72
CA GLU A 277 -131.35 -123.51 47.18
C GLU A 277 -129.82 -123.66 47.01
N LEU A 278 -129.26 -124.85 47.24
CA LEU A 278 -127.85 -125.15 46.95
C LEU A 278 -127.57 -125.08 45.45
N ARG A 279 -128.45 -125.59 44.58
CA ARG A 279 -128.29 -125.46 43.12
C ARG A 279 -128.35 -124.00 42.69
N LYS A 280 -129.29 -123.22 43.23
CA LYS A 280 -129.41 -121.79 42.96
C LYS A 280 -128.20 -121.01 43.47
N ASN A 281 -127.71 -121.30 44.67
CA ASN A 281 -126.50 -120.69 45.21
C ASN A 281 -125.27 -121.09 44.41
N PHE A 282 -125.17 -122.35 43.97
CA PHE A 282 -124.12 -122.82 43.08
C PHE A 282 -124.18 -122.11 41.72
N GLU A 283 -125.37 -121.91 41.17
CA GLU A 283 -125.57 -121.19 39.91
C GLU A 283 -125.18 -119.71 40.03
N ILE A 284 -125.56 -119.04 41.12
CA ILE A 284 -125.13 -117.67 41.43
C ILE A 284 -123.60 -117.61 41.59
N LEU A 285 -123.02 -118.56 42.33
CA LEU A 285 -121.58 -118.63 42.54
C LEU A 285 -120.83 -118.90 41.24
N ASP A 286 -121.32 -119.80 40.39
CA ASP A 286 -120.76 -120.12 39.07
C ASP A 286 -120.84 -118.91 38.12
N VAL A 287 -121.95 -118.16 38.13
CA VAL A 287 -122.07 -116.89 37.40
C VAL A 287 -121.05 -115.86 37.92
N SER A 288 -120.91 -115.71 39.24
CA SER A 288 -119.94 -114.78 39.83
C SER A 288 -118.49 -115.19 39.55
N TYR A 289 -118.19 -116.50 39.58
CA TYR A 289 -116.89 -117.06 39.25
C TYR A 289 -116.56 -116.84 37.79
N LYS A 290 -117.52 -117.08 36.88
CA LYS A 290 -117.37 -116.78 35.45
C LYS A 290 -117.13 -115.29 35.20
N ALA A 291 -117.78 -114.40 35.95
CA ALA A 291 -117.53 -112.96 35.87
C ALA A 291 -116.12 -112.59 36.34
N GLN A 292 -115.72 -113.02 37.54
CA GLN A 292 -114.37 -112.79 38.07
C GLN A 292 -113.27 -113.42 37.20
N PHE A 293 -113.54 -114.58 36.59
CA PHE A 293 -112.62 -115.23 35.66
C PHE A 293 -112.45 -114.43 34.37
N LYS A 294 -113.52 -113.81 33.86
CA LYS A 294 -113.44 -112.88 32.73
C LYS A 294 -112.64 -111.64 33.10
N ASP A 295 -112.96 -110.98 34.21
CA ASP A 295 -112.23 -109.78 34.68
C ASP A 295 -110.75 -110.05 34.88
N LYS A 296 -110.40 -111.21 35.45
CA LYS A 296 -109.00 -111.65 35.57
C LYS A 296 -108.33 -111.83 34.21
N ASN A 297 -109.02 -112.43 33.25
CA ASN A 297 -108.46 -112.61 31.90
C ASN A 297 -108.29 -111.27 31.18
N ASP A 298 -109.24 -110.35 31.34
CA ASP A 298 -109.18 -109.02 30.75
C ASP A 298 -108.02 -108.21 31.35
N LEU A 299 -107.86 -108.23 32.68
CA LEU A 299 -106.70 -107.63 33.36
C LEU A 299 -105.37 -108.26 32.93
N VAL A 300 -105.32 -109.59 32.73
CA VAL A 300 -104.12 -110.26 32.22
C VAL A 300 -103.80 -109.81 30.79
N GLN A 301 -104.81 -109.63 29.94
CA GLN A 301 -104.63 -109.09 28.59
C GLN A 301 -104.16 -107.63 28.63
N GLU A 302 -104.73 -106.78 29.49
CA GLU A 302 -104.29 -105.39 29.68
C GLU A 302 -102.86 -105.28 30.19
N VAL A 303 -102.47 -106.13 31.16
CA VAL A 303 -101.08 -106.18 31.64
C VAL A 303 -100.15 -106.63 30.51
N ALA A 304 -100.57 -107.56 29.65
CA ALA A 304 -99.79 -107.98 28.50
C ALA A 304 -99.62 -106.86 27.46
N THR A 305 -100.68 -106.11 27.13
CA THR A 305 -100.62 -104.97 26.20
C THR A 305 -99.77 -103.83 26.77
N LEU A 306 -99.91 -103.52 28.06
CA LEU A 306 -99.07 -102.52 28.73
C LEU A 306 -97.60 -102.94 28.75
N ARG A 307 -97.28 -104.21 29.05
CA ARG A 307 -95.91 -104.73 28.98
C ARG A 307 -95.32 -104.60 27.57
N GLN A 308 -96.11 -104.89 26.53
CA GLN A 308 -95.69 -104.71 25.15
C GLN A 308 -95.43 -103.23 24.83
N SER A 309 -96.29 -102.31 25.28
CA SER A 309 -96.11 -100.87 25.08
C SER A 309 -94.84 -100.34 25.76
N VAL A 310 -94.57 -100.76 27.00
CA VAL A 310 -93.34 -100.40 27.73
C VAL A 310 -92.11 -100.92 27.00
N SER A 311 -92.15 -102.14 26.46
CA SER A 311 -91.05 -102.69 25.68
C SER A 311 -90.77 -101.89 24.40
N LEU A 312 -91.82 -101.44 23.70
CA LEU A 312 -91.67 -100.58 22.52
C LEU A 312 -91.07 -99.22 22.89
N LEU A 313 -91.59 -98.56 23.93
CA LEU A 313 -91.06 -97.28 24.41
C LEU A 313 -89.61 -97.37 24.89
N GLN A 314 -89.20 -98.49 25.48
CA GLN A 314 -87.80 -98.74 25.83
C GLN A 314 -86.92 -98.82 24.59
N LYS A 315 -87.37 -99.53 23.53
CA LYS A 315 -86.64 -99.59 22.26
C LYS A 315 -86.54 -98.21 21.59
N ASP A 316 -87.61 -97.42 21.61
CA ASP A 316 -87.60 -96.06 21.07
C ASP A 316 -86.65 -95.15 21.85
N LYS A 317 -86.66 -95.23 23.19
CA LYS A 317 -85.70 -94.52 24.05
C LYS A 317 -84.26 -94.89 23.72
N GLU A 318 -83.97 -96.19 23.58
CA GLU A 318 -82.63 -96.65 23.20
C GLU A 318 -82.22 -96.15 21.82
N PHE A 319 -83.13 -96.19 20.84
CA PHE A 319 -82.89 -95.69 19.49
C PHE A 319 -82.58 -94.18 19.50
N LEU A 320 -83.42 -93.38 20.16
CA LEU A 320 -83.22 -91.94 20.28
C LEU A 320 -81.96 -91.59 21.09
N SER A 321 -81.61 -92.39 22.10
CA SER A 321 -80.37 -92.22 22.86
C SER A 321 -79.14 -92.50 22.00
N ARG A 322 -79.16 -93.55 21.17
CA ARG A 322 -78.08 -93.85 20.21
C ARG A 322 -77.95 -92.73 19.19
N GLN A 323 -79.08 -92.27 18.62
CA GLN A 323 -79.09 -91.18 17.66
C GLN A 323 -78.55 -89.87 18.25
N ASN A 324 -78.94 -89.51 19.49
CA ASN A 324 -78.39 -88.33 20.17
C ASN A 324 -76.88 -88.45 20.40
N MET A 325 -76.40 -89.64 20.78
CA MET A 325 -74.96 -89.86 20.96
C MET A 325 -74.21 -89.70 19.64
N GLU A 326 -74.72 -90.26 18.54
CA GLU A 326 -74.14 -90.10 17.21
C GLU A 326 -74.12 -88.62 16.76
N LEU A 327 -75.20 -87.89 17.00
CA LEU A 327 -75.28 -86.46 16.70
C LEU A 327 -74.28 -85.65 17.55
N ASN A 328 -74.16 -85.94 18.84
CA ASN A 328 -73.18 -85.29 19.71
C ASN A 328 -71.75 -85.53 19.26
N VAL A 329 -71.40 -86.76 18.86
CA VAL A 329 -70.07 -87.08 18.31
C VAL A 329 -69.83 -86.33 17.00
N ARG A 330 -70.83 -86.24 16.11
CA ARG A 330 -70.73 -85.45 14.87
C ARG A 330 -70.55 -83.96 15.16
N CYS A 331 -71.31 -83.41 16.10
CA CYS A 331 -71.18 -82.01 16.53
C CYS A 331 -69.77 -81.73 17.08
N ALA A 332 -69.26 -82.59 17.95
CA ALA A 332 -67.89 -82.46 18.48
C ALA A 332 -66.84 -82.50 17.36
N HIS A 333 -66.99 -83.42 16.39
CA HIS A 333 -66.05 -83.52 15.27
C HIS A 333 -66.08 -82.28 14.36
N GLU A 334 -67.26 -81.73 14.08
CA GLU A 334 -67.38 -80.49 13.30
C GLU A 334 -66.87 -79.28 14.09
N GLN A 335 -67.03 -79.24 15.41
CA GLN A 335 -66.41 -78.22 16.27
C GLN A 335 -64.88 -78.30 16.22
N ASP A 336 -64.28 -79.47 16.42
CA ASP A 336 -62.83 -79.67 16.31
C ASP A 336 -62.29 -79.29 14.93
N ARG A 337 -63.08 -79.55 13.87
CA ARG A 337 -62.74 -79.15 12.51
C ARG A 337 -62.80 -77.63 12.35
N MET A 338 -63.82 -76.99 12.91
CA MET A 338 -64.01 -75.54 12.85
C MET A 338 -62.89 -74.81 13.61
N GLU A 339 -62.51 -75.30 14.80
CA GLU A 339 -61.38 -74.78 15.57
C GLU A 339 -60.05 -74.92 14.83
N ARG A 340 -59.80 -76.09 14.20
CA ARG A 340 -58.60 -76.29 13.36
C ARG A 340 -58.56 -75.34 12.17
N LEU A 341 -59.69 -75.12 11.50
CA LEU A 341 -59.76 -74.18 10.37
C LEU A 341 -59.59 -72.73 10.84
N GLN A 342 -60.12 -72.36 12.01
CA GLN A 342 -59.89 -71.05 12.61
C GLN A 342 -58.42 -70.84 12.94
N ALA A 343 -57.75 -71.81 13.57
CA ALA A 343 -56.32 -71.74 13.85
C ALA A 343 -55.48 -71.55 12.57
N GLN A 344 -55.75 -72.35 11.53
CA GLN A 344 -55.08 -72.21 10.23
C GLN A 344 -55.31 -70.83 9.60
N MET A 345 -56.52 -70.28 9.73
CA MET A 345 -56.86 -68.96 9.22
C MET A 345 -56.11 -67.84 9.96
N GLU A 346 -55.99 -67.93 11.29
CA GLU A 346 -55.21 -66.99 12.09
C GLU A 346 -53.70 -67.10 11.80
N ASP A 347 -53.16 -68.30 11.65
CA ASP A 347 -51.75 -68.50 11.27
C ASP A 347 -51.47 -67.95 9.86
N ALA A 348 -52.40 -68.13 8.91
CA ALA A 348 -52.30 -67.55 7.58
C ALA A 348 -52.35 -66.01 7.61
N LYS A 349 -53.19 -65.41 8.48
CA LYS A 349 -53.21 -63.95 8.67
C LYS A 349 -51.88 -63.44 9.23
N LYS A 350 -51.34 -64.09 10.28
CA LYS A 350 -50.04 -63.74 10.87
C LYS A 350 -48.91 -63.85 9.85
N ALA A 351 -48.84 -64.95 9.12
CA ALA A 351 -47.83 -65.12 8.06
C ALA A 351 -47.95 -64.03 6.98
N ARG A 352 -49.18 -63.64 6.61
CA ARG A 352 -49.41 -62.54 5.68
C ARG A 352 -48.91 -61.21 6.25
N GLU A 353 -49.21 -60.90 7.50
CA GLU A 353 -48.77 -59.69 8.20
C GLU A 353 -47.25 -59.62 8.29
N GLU A 354 -46.58 -60.69 8.70
CA GLU A 354 -45.11 -60.76 8.73
C GLU A 354 -44.47 -60.53 7.35
N MET A 355 -45.06 -61.06 6.29
CA MET A 355 -44.57 -60.83 4.93
C MET A 355 -44.79 -59.37 4.49
N TYR A 356 -45.90 -58.75 4.87
CA TYR A 356 -46.13 -57.33 4.62
C TYR A 356 -45.16 -56.44 5.41
N GLU A 357 -44.89 -56.75 6.68
CA GLU A 357 -43.90 -56.04 7.48
C GLU A 357 -42.50 -56.14 6.87
N LYS A 358 -42.07 -57.35 6.47
CA LYS A 358 -40.79 -57.54 5.76
C LYS A 358 -40.73 -56.76 4.45
N TYR A 359 -41.83 -56.73 3.68
CA TYR A 359 -41.90 -55.95 2.45
C TYR A 359 -41.81 -54.44 2.72
N VAL A 360 -42.55 -53.91 3.70
CA VAL A 360 -42.51 -52.50 4.06
C VAL A 360 -41.13 -52.11 4.57
N ALA A 361 -40.55 -52.90 5.47
CA ALA A 361 -39.20 -52.68 5.99
C ALA A 361 -38.15 -52.67 4.86
N SER A 362 -38.22 -53.61 3.92
CA SER A 362 -37.33 -53.67 2.76
C SER A 362 -37.51 -52.46 1.83
N ARG A 363 -38.76 -52.10 1.51
CA ARG A 363 -39.10 -50.92 0.70
C ARG A 363 -38.56 -49.64 1.35
N ASP A 364 -38.78 -49.48 2.65
CA ASP A 364 -38.35 -48.30 3.39
C ASP A 364 -36.82 -48.26 3.50
N HIS A 365 -36.17 -49.40 3.71
CA HIS A 365 -34.71 -49.51 3.67
C HIS A 365 -34.14 -49.02 2.33
N TYR A 366 -34.62 -49.55 1.19
CA TYR A 366 -34.16 -49.10 -0.13
C TYR A 366 -34.47 -47.62 -0.38
N LYS A 367 -35.66 -47.15 -0.01
CA LYS A 367 -36.00 -45.72 -0.11
C LYS A 367 -34.96 -44.86 0.65
N THR A 368 -34.64 -45.26 1.88
CA THR A 368 -33.68 -44.54 2.73
C THR A 368 -32.27 -44.58 2.11
N GLU A 369 -31.84 -45.71 1.56
CA GLU A 369 -30.56 -45.82 0.87
C GLU A 369 -30.48 -44.92 -0.37
N TYR A 370 -31.53 -44.86 -1.19
CA TYR A 370 -31.58 -43.97 -2.35
C TYR A 370 -31.58 -42.50 -1.92
N GLU A 371 -32.33 -42.14 -0.88
CA GLU A 371 -32.33 -40.78 -0.33
C GLU A 371 -30.98 -40.40 0.28
N ASN A 372 -30.27 -41.35 0.90
CA ASN A 372 -28.92 -41.13 1.42
C ASN A 372 -27.92 -40.95 0.28
N LYS A 373 -27.92 -41.82 -0.74
CA LYS A 373 -27.05 -41.68 -1.92
C LYS A 373 -27.28 -40.34 -2.62
N LEU A 374 -28.54 -39.94 -2.81
CA LEU A 374 -28.87 -38.65 -3.41
C LEU A 374 -28.39 -37.48 -2.55
N ARG A 375 -28.53 -37.58 -1.22
CA ARG A 375 -28.00 -36.58 -0.28
C ARG A 375 -26.48 -36.49 -0.38
N ASP A 376 -25.77 -37.61 -0.37
CA ASP A 376 -24.32 -37.67 -0.46
C ASP A 376 -23.80 -37.11 -1.79
N GLU A 377 -24.47 -37.41 -2.92
CA GLU A 377 -24.14 -36.84 -4.23
C GLU A 377 -24.34 -35.33 -4.26
N LEU A 378 -25.44 -34.83 -3.70
CA LEU A 378 -25.70 -33.39 -3.58
C LEU A 378 -24.66 -32.71 -2.67
N GLU A 379 -24.29 -33.34 -1.55
CA GLU A 379 -23.24 -32.86 -0.64
C GLU A 379 -21.88 -32.80 -1.35
N GLN A 380 -21.51 -33.85 -2.10
CA GLN A 380 -20.28 -33.90 -2.89
C GLN A 380 -20.24 -32.82 -3.96
N ILE A 381 -21.35 -32.60 -4.69
CA ILE A 381 -21.43 -31.51 -5.66
C ILE A 381 -21.25 -30.17 -4.95
N ARG A 382 -21.96 -29.91 -3.85
CA ARG A 382 -21.81 -28.66 -3.07
C ARG A 382 -20.37 -28.45 -2.62
N MET A 383 -19.71 -29.48 -2.07
CA MET A 383 -18.32 -29.42 -1.62
C MET A 383 -17.36 -29.12 -2.77
N LYS A 384 -17.48 -29.81 -3.91
CA LYS A 384 -16.65 -29.54 -5.10
C LYS A 384 -16.86 -28.13 -5.63
N THR A 385 -18.11 -27.67 -5.72
CA THR A 385 -18.42 -26.32 -6.19
C THR A 385 -17.84 -25.26 -5.25
N ASN A 386 -17.94 -25.47 -3.94
CA ASN A 386 -17.33 -24.56 -2.95
C ASN A 386 -15.80 -24.55 -3.05
N GLN A 387 -15.16 -25.72 -3.21
CA GLN A 387 -13.72 -25.81 -3.41
C GLN A 387 -13.27 -25.08 -4.69
N GLU A 388 -14.00 -25.24 -5.80
CA GLU A 388 -13.74 -24.52 -7.04
C GLU A 388 -13.89 -23.00 -6.86
N ILE A 389 -14.94 -22.55 -6.15
CA ILE A 389 -15.14 -21.13 -5.83
C ILE A 389 -13.99 -20.60 -4.97
N GLU A 390 -13.54 -21.34 -3.96
CA GLU A 390 -12.41 -20.95 -3.11
C GLU A 390 -11.09 -20.91 -3.89
N GLN A 391 -10.85 -21.89 -4.76
CA GLN A 391 -9.69 -21.92 -5.66
C GLN A 391 -9.70 -20.72 -6.61
N LEU A 392 -10.84 -20.41 -7.24
CA LEU A 392 -10.98 -19.25 -8.12
C LEU A 392 -10.76 -17.94 -7.35
N ARG A 393 -11.33 -17.80 -6.15
CA ARG A 393 -11.11 -16.63 -5.28
C ARG A 393 -9.63 -16.50 -4.88
N GLY A 394 -8.99 -17.61 -4.54
CA GLY A 394 -7.56 -17.66 -4.21
C GLY A 394 -6.69 -17.26 -5.41
N ALA A 395 -6.92 -17.86 -6.57
CA ALA A 395 -6.19 -17.56 -7.80
C ALA A 395 -6.36 -16.09 -8.23
N LEU A 396 -7.59 -15.56 -8.15
CA LEU A 396 -7.89 -14.16 -8.44
C LEU A 396 -7.16 -13.22 -7.47
N LYS A 397 -7.19 -13.54 -6.17
CA LYS A 397 -6.46 -12.77 -5.13
C LYS A 397 -4.96 -12.79 -5.38
N GLU A 398 -4.37 -13.95 -5.66
CA GLU A 398 -2.94 -14.04 -5.96
C GLU A 398 -2.56 -13.30 -7.25
N MET A 399 -3.40 -13.35 -8.29
CA MET A 399 -3.23 -12.56 -9.50
C MET A 399 -3.18 -11.06 -9.18
N TYR A 400 -4.16 -10.55 -8.43
CA TYR A 400 -4.17 -9.15 -8.01
C TYR A 400 -2.97 -8.78 -7.13
N GLU A 401 -2.54 -9.67 -6.24
CA GLU A 401 -1.36 -9.44 -5.41
C GLU A 401 -0.05 -9.46 -6.21
N ARG A 402 0.05 -10.30 -7.25
CA ARG A 402 1.18 -10.29 -8.20
C ARG A 402 1.17 -9.00 -9.02
N GLU A 403 0.04 -8.60 -9.56
CA GLU A 403 -0.09 -7.36 -10.34
C GLU A 403 0.23 -6.12 -9.48
N ASN A 404 -0.29 -6.05 -8.25
CA ASN A 404 0.05 -4.98 -7.32
C ASN A 404 1.54 -4.93 -6.98
N ARG A 405 2.20 -6.09 -6.83
CA ARG A 405 3.66 -6.15 -6.64
C ARG A 405 4.39 -5.63 -7.88
N ASN A 406 4.02 -6.09 -9.06
CA ASN A 406 4.62 -5.64 -10.32
C ASN A 406 4.44 -4.12 -10.51
N LEU A 407 3.27 -3.56 -10.20
CA LEU A 407 3.00 -2.12 -10.29
C LEU A 407 3.84 -1.33 -9.27
N ARG A 408 4.01 -1.84 -8.04
CA ARG A 408 4.89 -1.21 -7.04
C ARG A 408 6.35 -1.25 -7.47
N GLU A 409 6.83 -2.39 -7.96
CA GLU A 409 8.18 -2.53 -8.48
C GLU A 409 8.42 -1.62 -9.69
N ALA A 410 7.47 -1.54 -10.63
CA ALA A 410 7.54 -0.62 -11.76
C ALA A 410 7.58 0.85 -11.33
N ARG A 411 6.74 1.23 -10.34
CA ARG A 411 6.77 2.56 -9.74
C ARG A 411 8.12 2.85 -9.10
N ASP A 412 8.65 1.93 -8.29
CA ASP A 412 9.91 2.13 -7.58
C ASP A 412 11.09 2.22 -8.56
N ASN A 413 11.08 1.43 -9.64
CA ASN A 413 12.04 1.53 -10.73
C ASN A 413 11.96 2.89 -11.44
N ALA A 414 10.75 3.39 -11.73
CA ALA A 414 10.54 4.69 -12.34
C ALA A 414 11.01 5.83 -11.42
N ILE A 415 10.79 5.72 -10.10
CA ILE A 415 11.31 6.67 -9.11
C ILE A 415 12.84 6.64 -9.10
N ALA A 416 13.46 5.45 -9.06
CA ALA A 416 14.91 5.32 -9.07
C ALA A 416 15.55 5.83 -10.38
N GLU A 417 14.87 5.69 -11.52
CA GLU A 417 15.31 6.27 -12.79
C GLU A 417 15.17 7.80 -12.80
N LYS A 418 14.05 8.33 -12.30
CA LYS A 418 13.86 9.77 -12.09
C LYS A 418 14.96 10.35 -11.19
N GLU A 419 15.26 9.71 -10.07
CA GLU A 419 16.31 10.16 -9.15
C GLU A 419 17.68 10.16 -9.83
N ARG A 420 18.02 9.12 -10.60
CA ARG A 420 19.24 9.08 -11.41
C ARG A 420 19.29 10.22 -12.43
N ALA A 421 18.19 10.50 -13.12
CA ALA A 421 18.09 11.61 -14.06
C ALA A 421 18.26 12.97 -13.38
N VAL A 422 17.65 13.19 -12.22
CA VAL A 422 17.79 14.42 -11.42
C VAL A 422 19.24 14.61 -10.95
N VAL A 423 19.93 13.55 -10.54
CA VAL A 423 21.36 13.63 -10.18
C VAL A 423 22.20 14.00 -11.41
N ALA A 424 21.96 13.36 -12.56
CA ALA A 424 22.67 13.68 -13.80
C ALA A 424 22.41 15.12 -14.28
N GLU A 425 21.18 15.63 -14.14
CA GLU A 425 20.82 17.02 -14.41
C GLU A 425 21.59 17.98 -13.50
N LYS A 426 21.62 17.71 -12.18
CA LYS A 426 22.39 18.52 -11.23
C LYS A 426 23.87 18.54 -11.56
N ASP A 427 24.46 17.41 -11.92
CA ASP A 427 25.87 17.32 -12.31
C ASP A 427 26.14 18.08 -13.61
N ALA A 428 25.24 18.00 -14.59
CA ALA A 428 25.33 18.76 -15.84
C ALA A 428 25.20 20.26 -15.59
N GLN A 429 24.27 20.68 -14.73
CA GLN A 429 24.09 22.07 -14.33
C GLN A 429 25.33 22.59 -13.60
N ALA A 430 25.89 21.82 -12.67
CA ALA A 430 27.12 22.19 -11.97
C ALA A 430 28.30 22.37 -12.94
N LYS A 431 28.44 21.51 -13.95
CA LYS A 431 29.45 21.66 -15.01
C LYS A 431 29.19 22.91 -15.86
N TYR A 432 27.94 23.20 -16.19
CA TYR A 432 27.57 24.40 -16.94
C TYR A 432 27.90 25.66 -16.14
N ASP A 433 27.56 25.70 -14.85
CA ASP A 433 27.87 26.82 -13.96
C ASP A 433 29.38 27.03 -13.82
N GLN A 434 30.16 25.95 -13.70
CA GLN A 434 31.62 26.01 -13.73
C GLN A 434 32.16 26.59 -15.04
N LEU A 435 31.60 26.16 -16.19
CA LEU A 435 32.01 26.67 -17.50
C LEU A 435 31.64 28.15 -17.67
N LEU A 436 30.47 28.57 -17.17
CA LEU A 436 30.06 29.98 -17.15
C LEU A 436 31.01 30.81 -16.31
N GLU A 437 31.41 30.32 -15.14
CA GLU A 437 32.36 31.03 -14.28
C GLU A 437 33.74 31.15 -14.95
N GLN A 438 34.23 30.07 -15.58
CA GLN A 438 35.45 30.12 -16.39
C GLN A 438 35.33 31.11 -17.56
N TYR A 439 34.20 31.13 -18.25
CA TYR A 439 33.94 32.07 -19.34
C TYR A 439 33.95 33.52 -18.84
N ARG A 440 33.30 33.80 -17.71
CA ARG A 440 33.31 35.14 -17.09
C ARG A 440 34.71 35.57 -16.66
N GLN A 441 35.49 34.67 -16.06
CA GLN A 441 36.88 34.94 -15.70
C GLN A 441 37.74 35.22 -16.93
N LEU A 442 37.58 34.42 -18.00
CA LEU A 442 38.26 34.64 -19.26
C LEU A 442 37.85 35.99 -19.85
N GLN A 443 36.55 36.31 -19.89
CA GLN A 443 36.03 37.58 -20.36
C GLN A 443 36.67 38.75 -19.62
N LEU A 444 36.63 38.75 -18.28
CA LEU A 444 37.26 39.79 -17.46
C LEU A 444 38.76 39.92 -17.72
N SER A 445 39.46 38.79 -17.87
CA SER A 445 40.90 38.81 -18.19
C SER A 445 41.20 39.32 -19.60
N THR A 446 40.29 39.10 -20.55
CA THR A 446 40.42 39.63 -21.90
C THR A 446 40.09 41.12 -21.94
N GLU A 447 39.05 41.57 -21.22
CA GLU A 447 38.69 42.98 -21.07
C GLU A 447 39.81 43.77 -20.37
N SER A 448 40.45 43.18 -19.36
CA SER A 448 41.63 43.78 -18.71
C SER A 448 42.81 43.89 -19.67
N LYS A 449 43.13 42.84 -20.43
CA LYS A 449 44.18 42.86 -21.46
C LYS A 449 43.89 43.86 -22.57
N VAL A 450 42.65 43.94 -23.05
CA VAL A 450 42.22 44.92 -24.05
C VAL A 450 42.38 46.32 -23.50
N SER A 451 42.00 46.56 -22.24
CA SER A 451 42.21 47.84 -21.57
C SER A 451 43.70 48.18 -21.45
N GLU A 452 44.54 47.25 -21.01
CA GLU A 452 46.00 47.42 -20.94
C GLU A 452 46.60 47.77 -22.30
N LEU A 453 46.27 47.00 -23.35
CA LEU A 453 46.72 47.25 -24.72
C LEU A 453 46.21 48.60 -25.26
N PHE A 454 44.98 48.98 -24.95
CA PHE A 454 44.43 50.29 -25.30
C PHE A 454 45.22 51.42 -24.63
N HIS A 455 45.52 51.33 -23.34
CA HIS A 455 46.34 52.31 -22.63
C HIS A 455 47.78 52.35 -23.17
N GLN A 456 48.39 51.19 -23.45
CA GLN A 456 49.71 51.11 -24.09
C GLN A 456 49.71 51.78 -25.47
N THR A 457 48.69 51.51 -26.29
CA THR A 457 48.54 52.12 -27.62
C THR A 457 48.40 53.64 -27.51
N LYS A 458 47.61 54.12 -26.54
CA LYS A 458 47.45 55.56 -26.26
C LYS A 458 48.74 56.21 -25.77
N LEU A 459 49.53 55.53 -24.94
CA LEU A 459 50.86 56.01 -24.54
C LEU A 459 51.80 56.07 -25.75
N LYS A 460 51.82 55.03 -26.59
CA LYS A 460 52.62 54.99 -27.81
C LYS A 460 52.20 56.05 -28.81
N SER A 461 50.91 56.38 -28.92
CA SER A 461 50.45 57.48 -29.76
C SER A 461 50.95 58.83 -29.24
N PHE A 462 50.91 59.08 -27.92
CA PHE A 462 51.49 60.31 -27.34
C PHE A 462 53.02 60.38 -27.50
N GLU A 463 53.73 59.27 -27.33
CA GLU A 463 55.17 59.20 -27.60
C GLU A 463 55.49 59.48 -29.08
N SER A 464 54.66 58.97 -29.99
CA SER A 464 54.77 59.22 -31.42
C SER A 464 54.49 60.69 -31.77
N GLU A 465 53.42 61.28 -31.23
CA GLU A 465 53.09 62.70 -31.40
C GLU A 465 54.22 63.59 -30.87
N ARG A 466 54.74 63.30 -29.68
CA ARG A 466 55.90 64.01 -29.11
C ARG A 466 57.14 63.89 -30.01
N SER A 467 57.44 62.68 -30.50
CA SER A 467 58.57 62.45 -31.41
C SER A 467 58.37 63.17 -32.74
N HIS A 468 57.13 63.26 -33.23
CA HIS A 468 56.77 63.98 -34.43
C HIS A 468 56.98 65.49 -34.27
N ILE A 469 56.53 66.08 -33.16
CA ILE A 469 56.77 67.51 -32.86
C ILE A 469 58.28 67.79 -32.77
N LEU A 470 59.05 66.94 -32.07
CA LEU A 470 60.51 67.08 -32.01
C LEU A 470 61.17 66.96 -33.39
N GLN A 471 60.65 66.07 -34.25
CA GLN A 471 61.11 65.95 -35.62
C GLN A 471 60.79 67.22 -36.42
N GLU A 472 59.58 67.75 -36.32
CA GLU A 472 59.16 69.00 -36.97
C GLU A 472 60.06 70.17 -36.52
N GLU A 473 60.28 70.33 -35.22
CA GLU A 473 61.20 71.33 -34.67
C GLU A 473 62.64 71.15 -35.18
N ALA A 474 63.14 69.91 -35.25
CA ALA A 474 64.46 69.60 -35.77
C ALA A 474 64.57 69.92 -37.27
N VAL A 475 63.53 69.65 -38.06
CA VAL A 475 63.47 69.99 -39.49
C VAL A 475 63.42 71.50 -39.68
N GLU A 476 62.62 72.23 -38.91
CA GLU A 476 62.59 73.70 -38.95
C GLU A 476 63.95 74.31 -38.59
N ASN A 477 64.60 73.80 -37.54
CA ASN A 477 65.94 74.25 -37.15
C ASN A 477 66.98 73.94 -38.23
N LEU A 478 66.90 72.76 -38.85
CA LEU A 478 67.76 72.41 -39.99
C LEU A 478 67.53 73.36 -41.17
N GLN A 479 66.28 73.68 -41.50
CA GLN A 479 65.95 74.65 -42.55
C GLN A 479 66.50 76.05 -42.23
N LYS A 480 66.36 76.52 -40.98
CA LYS A 480 66.95 77.79 -40.53
C LYS A 480 68.47 77.79 -40.70
N CYS A 481 69.15 76.74 -40.25
CA CYS A 481 70.59 76.56 -40.43
C CYS A 481 70.99 76.51 -41.91
N GLN A 482 70.21 75.83 -42.77
CA GLN A 482 70.45 75.80 -44.21
C GLN A 482 70.35 77.20 -44.83
N ILE A 483 69.31 77.97 -44.50
CA ILE A 483 69.15 79.36 -44.96
C ILE A 483 70.31 80.23 -44.47
N GLU A 484 70.77 80.06 -43.22
CA GLU A 484 71.95 80.75 -42.71
C GLU A 484 73.23 80.36 -43.48
N CYS A 485 73.44 79.07 -43.72
CA CYS A 485 74.54 78.57 -44.54
C CYS A 485 74.50 79.17 -45.95
N GLU A 486 73.33 79.20 -46.61
CA GLU A 486 73.15 79.84 -47.92
C GLU A 486 73.46 81.34 -47.88
N LYS A 487 73.04 82.04 -46.81
CA LYS A 487 73.35 83.45 -46.61
C LYS A 487 74.85 83.68 -46.45
N TYR A 488 75.53 82.86 -45.64
CA TYR A 488 76.99 82.93 -45.49
C TYR A 488 77.71 82.55 -46.77
N GLN A 489 77.22 81.56 -47.52
CA GLN A 489 77.77 81.18 -48.83
C GLN A 489 77.64 82.31 -49.85
N LYS A 490 76.47 82.96 -49.96
CA LYS A 490 76.28 84.15 -50.81
C LYS A 490 77.19 85.31 -50.37
N LYS A 491 77.36 85.52 -49.06
CA LYS A 491 78.28 86.54 -48.52
C LYS A 491 79.73 86.22 -48.90
N LEU A 492 80.14 84.96 -48.81
CA LEU A 492 81.43 84.47 -49.27
C LEU A 492 81.60 84.67 -50.77
N GLU A 493 80.61 84.38 -51.61
CA GLU A 493 80.66 84.62 -53.05
C GLU A 493 80.85 86.11 -53.39
N VAL A 494 80.14 87.00 -52.70
CA VAL A 494 80.31 88.46 -52.87
C VAL A 494 81.71 88.89 -52.43
N LEU A 495 82.15 88.48 -51.24
CA LEU A 495 83.50 88.79 -50.76
C LEU A 495 84.59 88.21 -51.67
N THR A 496 84.37 87.03 -52.24
CA THR A 496 85.28 86.38 -53.19
C THR A 496 85.33 87.17 -54.50
N LYS A 497 84.19 87.64 -55.02
CA LYS A 497 84.14 88.53 -56.19
C LYS A 497 84.83 89.86 -55.93
N GLU A 498 84.59 90.47 -54.77
CA GLU A 498 85.28 91.70 -54.35
C GLU A 498 86.78 91.45 -54.25
N PHE A 499 87.21 90.38 -53.57
CA PHE A 499 88.60 89.99 -53.45
C PHE A 499 89.26 89.81 -54.83
N TYR A 500 88.67 89.06 -55.75
CA TYR A 500 89.21 88.89 -57.10
C TYR A 500 89.23 90.19 -57.91
N SER A 501 88.21 91.05 -57.75
CA SER A 501 88.20 92.36 -58.41
C SER A 501 89.31 93.27 -57.87
N LEU A 502 89.53 93.24 -56.55
CA LEU A 502 90.59 93.99 -55.89
C LEU A 502 91.95 93.44 -56.31
N GLN A 503 92.12 92.11 -56.28
CA GLN A 503 93.32 91.42 -56.72
C GLN A 503 93.67 91.79 -58.16
N ALA A 504 92.72 91.68 -59.10
CA ALA A 504 92.94 92.06 -60.50
C ALA A 504 93.29 93.56 -60.66
N SER A 505 92.68 94.44 -59.86
CA SER A 505 93.02 95.87 -59.86
C SER A 505 94.43 96.14 -59.31
N THR A 506 94.83 95.42 -58.25
CA THR A 506 96.16 95.53 -57.66
C THR A 506 97.22 94.91 -58.55
N GLU A 507 96.96 93.77 -59.19
CA GLU A 507 97.86 93.15 -60.16
C GLU A 507 98.07 94.06 -61.37
N LYS A 508 97.01 94.70 -61.90
CA LYS A 508 97.15 95.76 -62.93
C LYS A 508 98.02 96.93 -62.45
N ARG A 509 97.80 97.41 -61.21
CA ARG A 509 98.61 98.48 -60.63
C ARG A 509 100.08 98.08 -60.49
N VAL A 510 100.34 96.84 -60.09
CA VAL A 510 101.69 96.28 -59.93
C VAL A 510 102.38 96.15 -61.29
N THR A 511 101.69 95.64 -62.32
CA THR A 511 102.28 95.53 -63.66
C THR A 511 102.55 96.90 -64.28
N GLU A 512 101.66 97.88 -64.11
CA GLU A 512 101.88 99.28 -64.50
C GLU A 512 103.09 99.89 -63.79
N LEU A 513 103.21 99.72 -62.46
CA LEU A 513 104.34 100.22 -61.68
C LEU A 513 105.65 99.51 -62.02
N GLN A 514 105.62 98.19 -62.31
CA GLN A 514 106.80 97.45 -62.77
C GLN A 514 107.27 97.95 -64.14
N ALA A 515 106.35 98.24 -65.06
CA ALA A 515 106.68 98.84 -66.36
C ALA A 515 107.27 100.26 -66.22
N GLN A 516 106.74 101.07 -65.31
CA GLN A 516 107.33 102.39 -65.02
C GLN A 516 108.72 102.27 -64.38
N ASN A 517 108.91 101.31 -63.47
CA ASN A 517 110.20 101.07 -62.84
C ASN A 517 111.26 100.58 -63.83
N SER A 518 110.88 99.72 -64.79
CA SER A 518 111.81 99.28 -65.84
C SER A 518 112.19 100.43 -66.77
N GLU A 519 111.25 101.32 -67.12
CA GLU A 519 111.54 102.53 -67.90
C GLU A 519 112.48 103.50 -67.16
N HIS A 520 112.22 103.74 -65.86
CA HIS A 520 113.09 104.59 -65.04
C HIS A 520 114.49 104.00 -64.83
N ARG A 521 114.59 102.68 -64.63
CA ARG A 521 115.90 102.00 -64.56
C ARG A 521 116.69 102.15 -65.85
N ALA A 522 116.05 101.98 -67.01
CA ALA A 522 116.70 102.19 -68.31
C ALA A 522 117.21 103.63 -68.48
N ARG A 523 116.46 104.64 -68.01
CA ARG A 523 116.93 106.04 -68.02
C ARG A 523 118.12 106.28 -67.09
N LEU A 524 118.12 105.71 -65.88
CA LEU A 524 119.25 105.82 -64.95
C LEU A 524 120.54 105.25 -65.55
N GLU A 525 120.46 104.08 -66.17
CA GLU A 525 121.59 103.41 -66.81
C GLU A 525 122.22 104.25 -67.94
N THR A 526 121.42 105.09 -68.62
CA THR A 526 121.95 106.06 -69.61
C THR A 526 122.64 107.26 -68.98
N TYR A 527 122.19 107.73 -67.81
CA TYR A 527 122.82 108.85 -67.10
C TYR A 527 124.16 108.44 -66.46
N GLU A 528 124.23 107.25 -65.87
CA GLU A 528 125.46 106.73 -65.24
C GLU A 528 126.62 106.61 -66.23
N LYS A 529 126.35 106.23 -67.49
CA LYS A 529 127.37 106.18 -68.55
C LYS A 529 127.90 107.56 -68.93
N LEU A 530 127.05 108.57 -68.96
CA LEU A 530 127.44 109.95 -69.24
C LEU A 530 128.28 110.57 -68.11
N GLU A 531 128.07 110.19 -66.85
CA GLU A 531 128.90 110.66 -65.73
C GLU A 531 130.32 110.06 -65.77
N GLN A 532 130.47 108.78 -66.10
CA GLN A 532 131.79 108.14 -66.22
C GLN A 532 132.66 108.79 -67.30
N GLU A 533 132.07 109.18 -68.43
CA GLU A 533 132.78 109.88 -69.51
C GLU A 533 133.22 111.30 -69.13
N LEU A 534 132.54 111.96 -68.19
CA LEU A 534 132.89 113.33 -67.73
C LEU A 534 134.02 113.33 -66.69
N ASP A 535 134.10 112.32 -65.83
CA ASP A 535 135.13 112.22 -64.79
C ASP A 535 136.53 111.94 -65.37
N GLU A 536 136.64 111.16 -66.45
CA GLU A 536 137.93 110.91 -67.14
C GLU A 536 138.53 112.18 -67.76
N VAL A 537 137.69 113.09 -68.25
CA VAL A 537 138.12 114.36 -68.87
C VAL A 537 138.69 115.35 -67.84
N ILE A 538 138.14 115.36 -66.62
CA ILE A 538 138.61 116.25 -65.53
C ILE A 538 139.98 115.80 -65.00
N MET A 539 140.22 114.49 -64.92
CA MET A 539 141.52 113.94 -64.50
C MET A 539 142.65 114.28 -65.48
N GLN A 540 142.44 114.07 -66.78
CA GLN A 540 143.47 114.33 -67.80
C GLN A 540 143.83 115.81 -67.95
N SER A 541 142.91 116.73 -67.62
CA SER A 541 143.14 118.16 -67.70
C SER A 541 143.74 118.77 -66.42
N ALA A 542 143.81 118.02 -65.31
CA ALA A 542 144.40 118.47 -64.05
C ALA A 542 145.93 118.27 -63.96
N GLU A 543 146.50 117.31 -64.71
CA GLU A 543 147.92 116.92 -64.61
C GLU A 543 148.88 117.71 -65.53
N MET A 544 148.37 118.47 -66.49
CA MET A 544 149.19 119.21 -67.46
C MET A 544 149.61 120.60 -66.90
N GLU A 545 150.92 120.91 -66.96
CA GLU A 545 151.52 122.12 -66.38
C GLU A 545 151.42 123.37 -67.28
N ASP A 546 151.15 123.22 -68.59
CA ASP A 546 151.09 124.33 -69.56
C ASP A 546 149.63 124.74 -69.89
N GLU A 547 149.28 126.03 -69.68
CA GLU A 547 147.88 126.51 -69.74
C GLU A 547 147.27 126.45 -71.15
N VAL A 548 148.09 126.54 -72.20
CA VAL A 548 147.62 126.57 -73.60
C VAL A 548 147.30 125.17 -74.14
N GLU A 549 147.96 124.13 -73.64
CA GLU A 549 147.64 122.74 -74.00
C GLU A 549 146.45 122.20 -73.19
N CYS A 550 146.27 122.66 -71.95
CA CYS A 550 145.07 122.39 -71.14
C CYS A 550 143.78 122.80 -71.88
N GLU A 551 143.74 123.99 -72.49
CA GLU A 551 142.57 124.44 -73.25
C GLU A 551 142.32 123.59 -74.51
N ARG A 552 143.37 123.01 -75.11
CA ARG A 552 143.25 122.19 -76.32
C ARG A 552 142.68 120.79 -76.03
N VAL A 553 143.08 120.16 -74.92
CA VAL A 553 142.54 118.86 -74.47
C VAL A 553 141.10 119.01 -73.96
N LEU A 554 140.78 120.12 -73.30
CA LEU A 554 139.39 120.44 -72.95
C LEU A 554 138.53 120.60 -74.22
N PHE A 555 139.06 121.27 -75.26
CA PHE A 555 138.34 121.48 -76.52
C PHE A 555 138.12 120.19 -77.32
N SER A 556 139.05 119.23 -77.31
CA SER A 556 138.88 117.94 -78.02
C SER A 556 137.76 117.07 -77.44
N TYR A 557 137.39 117.26 -76.17
CA TYR A 557 136.25 116.58 -75.54
C TYR A 557 134.95 117.41 -75.60
N GLY A 558 134.85 118.33 -76.57
CA GLY A 558 133.61 119.05 -76.85
C GLY A 558 133.35 120.26 -75.95
N TYR A 559 134.40 120.82 -75.31
CA TYR A 559 134.34 122.11 -74.62
C TYR A 559 133.98 123.22 -75.62
N GLY A 560 132.68 123.47 -75.78
CA GLY A 560 132.16 124.54 -76.63
C GLY A 560 130.84 124.24 -77.33
N ALA A 561 130.42 122.97 -77.45
CA ALA A 561 129.39 122.64 -78.43
C ALA A 561 128.02 122.17 -77.90
N ASN A 562 127.82 121.64 -76.67
CA ASN A 562 126.46 121.26 -76.20
C ASN A 562 126.29 121.03 -74.66
N VAL A 563 126.85 121.91 -73.81
CA VAL A 563 126.66 121.81 -72.34
C VAL A 563 126.11 123.13 -71.75
N PRO A 564 125.01 123.10 -70.95
CA PRO A 564 124.37 124.30 -70.39
C PRO A 564 125.28 125.19 -69.53
N THR A 565 125.06 126.51 -69.62
CA THR A 565 125.92 127.59 -69.10
C THR A 565 126.20 127.57 -67.59
N THR A 566 125.42 126.87 -66.78
CA THR A 566 125.66 126.65 -65.34
C THR A 566 126.66 125.53 -65.04
N ALA A 567 126.71 124.48 -65.87
CA ALA A 567 127.69 123.39 -65.75
C ALA A 567 129.11 123.83 -66.20
N LYS A 568 129.19 124.77 -67.16
CA LYS A 568 130.45 125.39 -67.61
C LYS A 568 131.23 126.07 -66.48
N ARG A 569 130.52 126.76 -65.57
CA ARG A 569 131.13 127.44 -64.41
C ARG A 569 131.54 126.44 -63.33
N ARG A 570 130.74 125.39 -63.09
CA ARG A 570 131.09 124.30 -62.16
C ARG A 570 132.33 123.56 -62.61
N LEU A 571 132.41 123.10 -63.86
CA LEU A 571 133.56 122.33 -64.34
C LEU A 571 134.87 123.13 -64.26
N LYS A 572 134.83 124.43 -64.59
CA LYS A 572 135.99 125.34 -64.43
C LYS A 572 136.40 125.51 -62.96
N GLN A 573 135.43 125.57 -62.05
CA GLN A 573 135.68 125.58 -60.61
C GLN A 573 136.22 124.22 -60.11
N SER A 574 135.71 123.10 -60.63
CA SER A 574 136.17 121.74 -60.30
C SER A 574 137.65 121.56 -60.65
N VAL A 575 138.07 121.99 -61.85
CA VAL A 575 139.47 121.90 -62.29
C VAL A 575 140.38 122.82 -61.45
N HIS A 576 139.95 124.03 -61.11
CA HIS A 576 140.72 124.90 -60.22
C HIS A 576 140.79 124.40 -58.78
N LEU A 577 139.72 123.78 -58.26
CA LEU A 577 139.71 123.13 -56.95
C LEU A 577 140.64 121.91 -56.93
N ALA A 578 140.64 121.09 -57.99
CA ALA A 578 141.54 119.94 -58.13
C ALA A 578 143.02 120.38 -58.13
N LYS A 579 143.38 121.44 -58.88
CA LYS A 579 144.74 122.02 -58.86
C LYS A 579 145.14 122.52 -57.46
N ARG A 580 144.22 123.16 -56.73
CA ARG A 580 144.46 123.71 -55.39
C ARG A 580 144.54 122.62 -54.30
N LEU A 581 143.77 121.54 -54.42
CA LEU A 581 143.83 120.37 -53.55
C LEU A 581 145.18 119.64 -53.66
N LEU A 582 145.66 119.42 -54.89
CA LEU A 582 146.97 118.80 -55.15
C LEU A 582 148.16 119.59 -54.57
N GLN A 583 148.07 120.93 -54.60
CA GLN A 583 149.10 121.79 -54.02
C GLN A 583 149.08 121.79 -52.47
N ILE A 584 147.89 121.74 -51.87
CA ILE A 584 147.70 121.66 -50.41
C ILE A 584 148.11 120.27 -49.88
N GLU A 585 147.86 119.19 -50.60
CA GLU A 585 148.30 117.84 -50.21
C GLU A 585 149.83 117.70 -50.18
N ARG A 586 150.56 118.33 -51.12
CA ARG A 586 152.03 118.37 -51.08
C ARG A 586 152.57 119.10 -49.86
N GLN A 587 151.90 120.18 -49.41
CA GLN A 587 152.30 120.93 -48.21
C GLN A 587 151.95 120.18 -46.91
N ASN A 588 150.79 119.51 -46.86
CA ASN A 588 150.36 118.72 -45.70
C ASN A 588 151.31 117.54 -45.41
N SER A 589 151.84 116.93 -46.47
CA SER A 589 152.79 115.82 -46.37
C SER A 589 154.14 116.21 -45.73
N LEU A 590 154.55 117.47 -45.86
CA LEU A 590 155.80 117.99 -45.27
C LEU A 590 155.63 118.34 -43.79
N LEU A 591 154.49 118.96 -43.41
CA LEU A 591 154.20 119.33 -42.02
C LEU A 591 153.98 118.11 -41.10
N ILE A 592 153.41 117.02 -41.63
CA ILE A 592 153.22 115.78 -40.86
C ILE A 592 154.57 115.16 -40.45
N LYS A 593 155.59 115.23 -41.31
CA LYS A 593 156.94 114.71 -41.01
C LYS A 593 157.66 115.50 -39.90
N GLU A 594 157.40 116.80 -39.76
CA GLU A 594 158.00 117.63 -38.70
C GLU A 594 157.35 117.37 -37.33
N VAL A 595 156.04 117.08 -37.29
CA VAL A 595 155.31 116.78 -36.03
C VAL A 595 155.76 115.47 -35.39
N GLU A 596 156.08 114.46 -36.20
CA GLU A 596 156.56 113.17 -35.69
C GLU A 596 157.95 113.27 -35.04
N GLN A 597 158.82 114.14 -35.55
CA GLN A 597 160.15 114.38 -34.96
C GLN A 597 160.08 115.05 -33.59
N GLN A 598 159.09 115.94 -33.34
CA GLN A 598 158.95 116.60 -32.03
C GLN A 598 158.35 115.69 -30.95
N LYS A 599 157.42 114.80 -31.30
CA LYS A 599 156.82 113.87 -30.32
C LYS A 599 157.83 112.86 -29.77
N ALA A 600 158.81 112.43 -30.57
CA ALA A 600 159.83 111.49 -30.14
C ALA A 600 160.76 112.06 -29.06
N HIS A 601 161.07 113.37 -29.11
CA HIS A 601 161.93 114.03 -28.10
C HIS A 601 161.23 114.25 -26.74
N ALA A 602 159.91 114.48 -26.73
CA ALA A 602 159.16 114.68 -25.49
C ALA A 602 159.03 113.39 -24.65
N ALA A 603 159.04 112.22 -25.29
CA ALA A 603 158.89 110.94 -24.59
C ALA A 603 160.15 110.50 -23.82
N GLN A 604 161.35 110.86 -24.30
CA GLN A 604 162.60 110.44 -23.66
C GLN A 604 162.89 111.19 -22.34
N THR A 605 162.48 112.45 -22.24
CA THR A 605 162.69 113.28 -21.04
C THR A 605 161.76 112.93 -19.88
N LEU A 606 160.58 112.37 -20.16
CA LEU A 606 159.65 111.92 -19.11
C LEU A 606 160.12 110.66 -18.37
N LEU A 607 160.81 109.75 -19.07
CA LEU A 607 161.30 108.49 -18.49
C LEU A 607 162.45 108.67 -17.49
N GLU A 608 163.19 109.76 -17.58
CA GLU A 608 164.30 110.07 -16.65
C GLU A 608 163.79 110.63 -15.32
N LEU A 609 162.62 111.30 -15.32
CA LEU A 609 162.04 111.94 -14.13
C LEU A 609 161.48 110.91 -13.14
N GLU A 610 160.89 109.81 -13.63
CA GLU A 610 160.27 108.79 -12.77
C GLU A 610 161.28 107.96 -11.98
N ARG A 611 162.50 107.76 -12.51
CA ARG A 611 163.54 106.97 -11.84
C ARG A 611 164.19 107.69 -10.66
N ALA A 612 164.25 109.02 -10.69
CA ALA A 612 164.81 109.81 -9.59
C ALA A 612 163.89 109.86 -8.36
N ASN A 613 162.57 109.78 -8.57
CA ASN A 613 161.60 109.91 -7.49
C ASN A 613 161.42 108.64 -6.62
N SER A 614 161.76 107.45 -7.13
CA SER A 614 161.57 106.20 -6.37
C SER A 614 162.65 105.93 -5.31
N LEU A 615 163.87 106.45 -5.50
CA LEU A 615 164.98 106.27 -4.56
C LEU A 615 164.93 107.21 -3.34
N LEU A 616 164.19 108.33 -3.44
CA LEU A 616 164.05 109.30 -2.35
C LEU A 616 163.13 108.81 -1.21
N SER A 617 162.25 107.83 -1.45
CA SER A 617 161.23 107.45 -0.47
C SER A 617 161.67 106.42 0.59
N GLN A 618 162.82 105.75 0.42
CA GLN A 618 163.28 104.69 1.34
C GLN A 618 164.09 105.18 2.56
N VAL A 619 164.45 106.47 2.65
CA VAL A 619 165.41 106.97 3.66
C VAL A 619 164.77 107.59 4.92
N GLN A 620 163.44 107.67 5.05
CA GLN A 620 162.80 108.32 6.21
C GLN A 620 161.78 107.43 6.96
N GLN A 621 162.27 106.65 7.93
CA GLN A 621 161.47 105.80 8.84
C GLN A 621 161.57 106.15 10.34
N PRO A 622 161.65 107.44 10.75
CA PRO A 622 161.07 107.82 12.05
C PRO A 622 160.22 109.12 12.09
N TYR A 623 159.86 109.73 10.95
CA TYR A 623 158.92 110.88 10.92
C TYR A 623 157.45 110.45 10.65
N GLN A 624 157.23 109.17 10.35
CA GLN A 624 155.97 108.52 9.97
C GLN A 624 155.10 108.00 11.15
N TYR A 625 155.38 108.36 12.42
CA TYR A 625 154.54 107.92 13.57
C TYR A 625 154.02 109.06 14.46
N LEU A 626 154.62 110.26 14.40
CA LEU A 626 154.25 111.40 15.27
C LEU A 626 153.14 112.28 14.66
N ILE A 627 153.11 112.47 13.33
CA ILE A 627 152.25 113.45 12.65
C ILE A 627 150.84 112.89 12.33
N GLU A 628 150.70 111.59 12.08
CA GLU A 628 149.37 111.00 11.88
C GLU A 628 148.67 110.60 13.20
N SER A 629 149.41 110.28 14.26
CA SER A 629 148.80 110.10 15.60
C SER A 629 148.21 111.40 16.18
N VAL A 630 148.61 112.57 15.64
CA VAL A 630 148.04 113.87 16.00
C VAL A 630 146.78 114.17 15.16
N ARG A 631 146.79 113.90 13.85
CA ARG A 631 145.61 114.14 13.00
C ARG A 631 144.42 113.21 13.28
N GLN A 632 144.66 111.96 13.68
CA GLN A 632 143.58 111.06 14.11
C GLN A 632 143.00 111.46 15.49
N ARG A 633 143.78 112.12 16.35
CA ARG A 633 143.31 112.68 17.61
C ARG A 633 142.48 113.95 17.42
N ASP A 634 142.87 114.82 16.50
CA ASP A 634 142.15 116.09 16.27
C ASP A 634 140.77 115.87 15.65
N THR A 635 140.61 114.89 14.76
CA THR A 635 139.28 114.59 14.15
C THR A 635 138.33 113.85 15.10
N GLN A 636 138.84 113.04 16.03
CA GLN A 636 138.03 112.42 17.08
C GLN A 636 137.61 113.42 18.17
N ILE A 637 138.41 114.47 18.43
CA ILE A 637 138.04 115.50 19.41
C ILE A 637 137.05 116.51 18.82
N ASP A 638 137.16 116.86 17.55
CA ASP A 638 136.19 117.75 16.91
C ASP A 638 134.80 117.11 16.77
N SER A 639 134.73 115.79 16.54
CA SER A 639 133.45 115.06 16.58
C SER A 639 132.86 114.93 18.00
N LEU A 640 133.69 114.94 19.06
CA LEU A 640 133.24 114.98 20.46
C LEU A 640 132.87 116.40 20.93
N LYS A 641 133.50 117.46 20.38
CA LYS A 641 133.15 118.87 20.67
C LYS A 641 131.84 119.31 20.00
N ASP A 642 131.50 118.76 18.84
CA ASP A 642 130.21 118.99 18.19
C ASP A 642 129.06 118.23 18.87
N GLN A 643 129.34 117.12 19.55
CA GLN A 643 128.34 116.39 20.34
C GLN A 643 128.12 117.02 21.72
N ILE A 644 129.15 117.59 22.35
CA ILE A 644 128.99 118.30 23.64
C ILE A 644 128.38 119.68 23.43
N SER A 645 128.73 120.43 22.37
CA SER A 645 128.11 121.74 22.09
C SER A 645 126.63 121.65 21.67
N LYS A 646 126.21 120.55 21.04
CA LYS A 646 124.78 120.27 20.79
C LYS A 646 124.03 119.72 22.00
N LEU A 647 124.73 119.20 23.01
CA LEU A 647 124.13 118.78 24.29
C LEU A 647 124.16 119.87 25.36
N GLU A 648 124.94 120.95 25.18
CA GLU A 648 125.03 122.08 26.12
C GLU A 648 124.23 123.34 25.72
N GLN A 649 123.63 123.41 24.51
CA GLN A 649 122.75 124.53 24.12
C GLN A 649 121.24 124.26 24.08
N ASP A 650 120.79 123.03 24.40
CA ASP A 650 119.38 122.72 24.66
C ASP A 650 119.17 122.21 26.11
N VAL A 651 119.29 123.12 27.11
CA VAL A 651 118.92 122.98 28.56
C VAL A 651 120.15 122.82 29.48
N THR A 652 120.63 123.81 30.23
CA THR A 652 119.92 124.96 30.83
C THR A 652 120.89 126.05 31.29
N PHE A 653 120.96 127.13 30.54
CA PHE A 653 120.77 128.47 31.09
C PHE A 653 119.24 128.72 31.13
N PRO A 654 118.74 129.55 32.06
CA PRO A 654 119.26 130.89 32.23
C PRO A 654 120.44 130.93 33.17
N GLY A 655 121.28 131.91 32.90
CA GLY A 655 122.49 132.32 33.62
C GLY A 655 123.10 133.46 32.83
N LEU A 656 124.20 134.05 33.25
CA LEU A 656 124.73 135.28 32.68
C LEU A 656 126.26 135.32 32.84
N VAL A 657 126.83 136.39 32.25
CA VAL A 657 128.08 137.10 32.59
C VAL A 657 129.31 136.70 31.80
#